data_AF-A0AAD3CR05-F1
#
_entry.id   AF-A0AAD3CR05-F1
#
_cell.length_a   1.000
_cell.length_b   1.000
_cell.length_c   1.000
_cell.angle_alpha   90.00
_cell.angle_beta   90.00
_cell.angle_gamma   90.00
#
_symmetry.space_group_name_H-M   'P 1'
#
loop_
_entity.id
_entity.type
_entity.pdbx_description
1 polymer ?
#
loop_
_entity_poly.entity_id
_entity_poly.type
_entity_poly.pdbx_seq_one_letter_code
_entity_poly.pdbx_strand_id
1 'polypeptide(L)'
;MSFTFERPVKAALDVKELEYVVSLLQSDHSDEEHFRDGSVDANDVKNYLLSRHNVKLSEDEVKLIFFDLAGGESDEDCIDIVELVAILVIPFLKRIVTANNDDEGNNLGFGISRFEREASEKQQQYQSLKAFNKSIIGNVLKVIMNDATGSTEEKVLTKDLLRQIFTSYGEEELIHDEELLSDMIKAAVGEDQEGNCFLNEETFARGLTNDLNPYDLEKETKFTTHYEDVFGLVTDGAPELKCDVSGRENDEIIVERSDSFHIERHRHHEEVKRVFTMPHIDFFADSFRDKTQYLLVWLAILFGYISYFSQFTSFDVCKEEHKREFGCQIASSIVVWLAQLTIMLVVVAPSVLILSLGNNIHRHSLVEVLCGIAGILILIIFPVFYDRINSWFISTKSVEGAEYMTTVFDVINLSIGAALLCIQVCNIIRWAVPDNKLTMNKVLTLILRGTGVRAEFGIKQAAMRKVNILVQNAYDLHTQTSEELQIILNYMKFSEKREMFGGFFWFWKQYLSGRLIEEEGIWIHTRLLAGNIAQFILTFGLLVFGSFFIDDIVNMVYRALDTMRSPGNDNCGCRFDIDSCIFPVENEQSLGIGICDDVIFPNKTCVDHFVPIPLGLQDLKDEMICGPISRHIFSVEAQLNEISLGLTPLGCYDQMMVPVQGIYSSSNESSLDTFCSAPILSCAFKGENDTGESLASCVIGFEFGMPFKFHGELCQNYTHIEDFRVLLEQKEDFDEAIDEMIPTKTEIRSALWTGVVAAFVAGISNAVVCIPSQISTVLKFRSGVIGSLHDKYFEIRRLGMLNTSFLLGAMSWSAIAMINAVFNIGWFLSFFIYYHVTRPYIKIGLSILIGLLVTMILKAIVAKMLNRTNFAGFYRKYPLLANITSLCFECIHLALMSGFILLRTLKLVFVIILNLGRLDRPVLAQGVGEFGCLRLDNLPNIFFQDLLALDAHRHPYIERFGMILLMKLKFKQNFARKEGSIWRLLFVFALMPHLRKFRISTRGNDAMTMTDASEAELFGLLNTFYRKYSRLSSMVSSKNPQDGEEFGLTIRRSLRRRSSRMKCISDHPSKASIYDKKISGVSFLSINEEDDLSLAESSVHREEMTEDKDIMNEEKM
;
A
#
# COMPACT_ATOMS: atom_id res chain seq x y z
N MET A 1 4.14 -6.93 15.48
CA MET A 1 4.98 -6.12 14.57
C MET A 1 5.26 -4.79 15.25
N SER A 2 6.51 -4.34 15.33
CA SER A 2 6.79 -3.01 15.86
C SER A 2 6.49 -1.95 14.81
N PHE A 3 5.48 -1.13 15.12
CA PHE A 3 5.22 0.16 14.47
C PHE A 3 6.07 1.28 15.08
N THR A 4 6.94 0.91 16.01
CA THR A 4 7.92 1.78 16.65
C THR A 4 9.23 1.67 15.91
N PHE A 5 9.89 2.81 15.70
CA PHE A 5 11.22 2.88 15.11
C PHE A 5 12.02 3.99 15.78
N GLU A 6 13.34 3.87 15.73
CA GLU A 6 14.25 4.89 16.25
C GLU A 6 14.45 5.98 15.20
N ARG A 7 14.22 7.24 15.56
CA ARG A 7 14.50 8.40 14.69
C ARG A 7 15.49 9.37 15.33
N PRO A 8 16.31 10.09 14.54
CA PRO A 8 17.11 11.19 15.06
C PRO A 8 16.21 12.27 15.70
N VAL A 9 16.80 13.10 16.54
CA VAL A 9 16.10 14.19 17.25
C VAL A 9 16.67 15.56 16.91
N LYS A 10 15.87 16.61 17.11
CA LYS A 10 16.26 18.02 16.94
C LYS A 10 16.82 18.32 15.54
N ALA A 11 17.85 19.16 15.45
CA ALA A 11 18.47 19.59 14.19
C ALA A 11 18.89 18.43 13.27
N ALA A 12 19.29 17.28 13.81
CA ALA A 12 19.63 16.13 12.98
C ALA A 12 18.43 15.54 12.25
N LEU A 13 17.24 15.56 12.88
CA LEU A 13 15.98 15.20 12.21
C LEU A 13 15.65 16.21 11.11
N ASP A 14 15.83 17.50 11.41
CA ASP A 14 15.53 18.57 10.46
C ASP A 14 16.40 18.49 9.19
N VAL A 15 17.71 18.21 9.35
CA VAL A 15 18.63 17.97 8.21
C VAL A 15 18.17 16.77 7.38
N LYS A 16 17.76 15.67 8.01
CA LYS A 16 17.25 14.49 7.28
C LYS A 16 15.94 14.75 6.55
N GLU A 17 15.05 15.57 7.12
CA GLU A 17 13.82 15.97 6.44
C GLU A 17 14.12 16.90 5.25
N LEU A 18 15.12 17.80 5.36
CA LEU A 18 15.55 18.67 4.26
C LEU A 18 16.23 17.90 3.12
N GLU A 19 17.13 16.95 3.43
CA GLU A 19 17.73 16.03 2.45
C GLU A 19 16.63 15.27 1.68
N TYR A 20 15.60 14.81 2.41
CA TYR A 20 14.45 14.14 1.80
C TYR A 20 13.63 15.09 0.91
N VAL A 21 13.36 16.32 1.34
CA VAL A 21 12.61 17.29 0.54
C VAL A 21 13.30 17.63 -0.76
N VAL A 22 14.60 17.88 -0.72
CA VAL A 22 15.38 18.12 -1.95
C VAL A 22 15.31 16.91 -2.86
N SER A 23 15.50 15.69 -2.33
CA SER A 23 15.43 14.47 -3.15
C SER A 23 14.07 14.25 -3.82
N LEU A 24 12.99 14.81 -3.26
CA LEU A 24 11.64 14.79 -3.85
C LEU A 24 11.45 15.85 -4.93
N LEU A 25 12.08 17.01 -4.79
CA LEU A 25 11.98 18.13 -5.74
C LEU A 25 12.76 17.85 -7.02
N GLN A 26 13.91 17.22 -6.89
CA GLN A 26 14.75 16.89 -8.03
C GLN A 26 14.01 16.01 -9.05
N SER A 27 14.27 16.19 -10.34
CA SER A 27 13.72 15.42 -11.47
C SER A 27 14.71 14.35 -11.94
N ASP A 28 14.39 13.60 -12.99
CA ASP A 28 15.15 12.38 -13.37
C ASP A 28 16.26 12.75 -14.36
N HIS A 29 17.48 12.97 -13.84
CA HIS A 29 18.71 13.12 -14.61
C HIS A 29 19.67 11.97 -14.24
N SER A 30 19.44 10.80 -14.83
CA SER A 30 20.15 9.54 -14.52
C SER A 30 21.67 9.58 -14.78
N ASP A 31 22.18 10.63 -15.40
CA ASP A 31 23.53 10.66 -15.98
C ASP A 31 24.50 11.63 -15.28
N GLU A 32 24.07 12.42 -14.28
CA GLU A 32 24.91 13.46 -13.67
C GLU A 32 25.26 13.22 -12.18
N GLU A 33 26.56 13.28 -11.86
CA GLU A 33 27.07 13.26 -10.48
C GLU A 33 26.50 14.39 -9.61
N HIS A 34 26.02 15.47 -10.26
CA HIS A 34 25.37 16.64 -9.66
C HIS A 34 24.15 16.30 -8.79
N PHE A 35 23.54 15.12 -8.89
CA PHE A 35 22.38 14.78 -8.07
C PHE A 35 22.69 14.60 -6.56
N ARG A 36 23.95 14.28 -6.24
CA ARG A 36 24.33 13.86 -4.88
C ARG A 36 24.56 15.02 -3.92
N ASP A 37 24.68 16.24 -4.42
CA ASP A 37 24.96 17.42 -3.60
C ASP A 37 23.70 17.99 -2.92
N GLY A 38 22.52 17.60 -3.39
CA GLY A 38 21.24 18.12 -2.91
C GLY A 38 20.86 19.48 -3.49
N SER A 39 21.26 19.78 -4.72
CA SER A 39 20.81 20.92 -5.51
C SER A 39 19.47 20.65 -6.20
N VAL A 40 18.66 21.70 -6.41
CA VAL A 40 17.38 21.67 -7.15
C VAL A 40 17.48 22.62 -8.32
N ASP A 41 17.38 22.10 -9.55
CA ASP A 41 17.60 22.90 -10.75
C ASP A 41 16.34 23.67 -11.22
N ALA A 42 16.51 24.51 -12.23
CA ALA A 42 15.39 25.27 -12.82
C ALA A 42 14.33 24.38 -13.48
N ASN A 43 14.71 23.23 -14.03
CA ASN A 43 13.81 22.29 -14.69
C ASN A 43 12.95 21.53 -13.65
N ASP A 44 13.50 21.20 -12.48
CA ASP A 44 12.83 20.62 -11.33
C ASP A 44 11.69 21.52 -10.88
N VAL A 45 11.98 22.80 -10.65
CA VAL A 45 10.99 23.79 -10.22
C VAL A 45 9.95 24.04 -11.30
N LYS A 46 10.34 24.10 -12.57
CA LYS A 46 9.42 24.18 -13.71
C LYS A 46 8.45 23.00 -13.73
N ASN A 47 8.96 21.78 -13.58
CA ASN A 47 8.16 20.55 -13.58
C ASN A 47 7.24 20.49 -12.36
N TYR A 48 7.73 20.91 -11.19
CA TYR A 48 6.93 21.03 -9.98
C TYR A 48 5.77 22.04 -10.14
N LEU A 49 6.04 23.26 -10.60
CA LEU A 49 5.02 24.29 -10.80
C LEU A 49 3.97 23.88 -11.86
N LEU A 50 4.41 23.16 -12.90
CA LEU A 50 3.52 22.58 -13.90
C LEU A 50 2.65 21.48 -13.29
N SER A 51 3.24 20.49 -12.63
CA SER A 51 2.54 19.34 -12.07
C SER A 51 1.58 19.74 -10.95
N ARG A 52 2.05 20.56 -10.00
CA ARG A 52 1.29 20.91 -8.79
C ARG A 52 0.28 22.04 -9.01
N HIS A 53 0.66 23.08 -9.75
CA HIS A 53 -0.14 24.32 -9.87
C HIS A 53 -0.68 24.58 -11.27
N ASN A 54 -0.36 23.71 -12.25
CA ASN A 54 -0.67 23.89 -13.67
C ASN A 54 -0.10 25.18 -14.25
N VAL A 55 1.04 25.65 -13.72
CA VAL A 55 1.71 26.86 -14.19
C VAL A 55 2.85 26.45 -15.10
N LYS A 56 2.72 26.75 -16.40
CA LYS A 56 3.78 26.47 -17.38
C LYS A 56 4.71 27.66 -17.48
N LEU A 57 5.99 27.40 -17.25
CA LEU A 57 7.08 28.36 -17.39
C LEU A 57 8.13 27.83 -18.36
N SER A 58 8.88 28.73 -18.98
CA SER A 58 10.16 28.38 -19.59
C SER A 58 11.21 28.16 -18.50
N GLU A 59 12.31 27.48 -18.86
CA GLU A 59 13.44 27.30 -17.95
C GLU A 59 14.08 28.66 -17.59
N ASP A 60 14.24 29.55 -18.57
CA ASP A 60 14.78 30.91 -18.38
C ASP A 60 13.93 31.75 -17.41
N GLU A 61 12.61 31.61 -17.45
CA GLU A 61 11.72 32.28 -16.49
C GLU A 61 11.97 31.79 -15.05
N VAL A 62 12.28 30.50 -14.88
CA VAL A 62 12.64 29.95 -13.58
C VAL A 62 14.04 30.37 -13.15
N LYS A 63 15.00 30.45 -14.07
CA LYS A 63 16.34 31.01 -13.78
C LYS A 63 16.26 32.46 -13.29
N LEU A 64 15.40 33.27 -13.89
CA LEU A 64 15.13 34.63 -13.41
C LEU A 64 14.52 34.66 -12.00
N ILE A 65 13.70 33.65 -11.64
CA ILE A 65 13.17 33.49 -10.28
C ILE A 65 14.29 33.11 -9.31
N PHE A 66 15.19 32.21 -9.71
CA PHE A 66 16.31 31.74 -8.89
C PHE A 66 17.30 32.86 -8.60
N PHE A 67 17.65 33.64 -9.62
CA PHE A 67 18.57 34.78 -9.51
C PHE A 67 18.20 35.73 -8.35
N ASP A 68 16.90 35.98 -8.17
CA ASP A 68 16.42 36.84 -7.09
C ASP A 68 16.21 36.10 -5.75
N LEU A 69 15.83 34.81 -5.77
CA LEU A 69 15.46 34.05 -4.57
C LEU A 69 16.64 33.37 -3.87
N ALA A 70 17.60 32.83 -4.63
CA ALA A 70 18.73 32.07 -4.11
C ALA A 70 19.92 32.95 -3.73
N GLY A 71 19.99 34.18 -4.25
CA GLY A 71 21.09 35.11 -3.96
C GLY A 71 22.43 34.79 -4.64
N GLY A 72 22.51 33.69 -5.39
CA GLY A 72 23.69 33.27 -6.16
C GLY A 72 23.95 34.12 -7.42
N GLU A 73 25.13 33.93 -8.01
CA GLU A 73 25.50 34.53 -9.30
C GLU A 73 24.69 33.92 -10.47
N SER A 74 24.71 34.57 -11.63
CA SER A 74 23.87 34.23 -12.80
C SER A 74 24.10 32.84 -13.39
N ASP A 75 25.17 32.15 -12.99
CA ASP A 75 25.66 30.96 -13.68
C ASP A 75 25.31 29.66 -12.94
N GLU A 76 24.97 29.72 -11.65
CA GLU A 76 24.50 28.55 -10.89
C GLU A 76 22.96 28.40 -11.06
N ASP A 77 22.55 27.53 -11.99
CA ASP A 77 21.14 27.26 -12.33
C ASP A 77 20.39 26.39 -11.28
N CYS A 78 20.79 26.43 -10.01
CA CYS A 78 20.28 25.54 -8.97
C CYS A 78 20.14 26.19 -7.59
N ILE A 79 19.23 25.64 -6.77
CA ILE A 79 18.98 26.02 -5.38
C ILE A 79 19.54 24.91 -4.49
N ASP A 80 20.44 25.25 -3.56
CA ASP A 80 20.92 24.28 -2.58
C ASP A 80 20.04 24.18 -1.32
N ILE A 81 20.38 23.25 -0.41
CA ILE A 81 19.61 23.06 0.85
C ILE A 81 19.58 24.33 1.70
N VAL A 82 20.66 25.13 1.73
CA VAL A 82 20.75 26.32 2.59
C VAL A 82 19.87 27.44 2.04
N GLU A 83 19.91 27.65 0.73
CA GLU A 83 19.08 28.59 0.00
C GLU A 83 17.60 28.20 0.10
N LEU A 84 17.28 26.91 -0.01
CA LEU A 84 15.94 26.39 0.26
C LEU A 84 15.49 26.76 1.68
N VAL A 85 16.34 26.59 2.70
CA VAL A 85 16.00 27.00 4.07
C VAL A 85 15.81 28.52 4.18
N ALA A 86 16.66 29.33 3.53
CA ALA A 86 16.54 30.79 3.48
C ALA A 86 15.20 31.22 2.88
N ILE A 87 14.72 30.51 1.86
CA ILE A 87 13.39 30.69 1.29
C ILE A 87 12.31 30.26 2.30
N LEU A 88 12.41 29.07 2.90
CA LEU A 88 11.40 28.55 3.83
C LEU A 88 11.21 29.44 5.07
N VAL A 89 12.24 30.13 5.56
CA VAL A 89 12.14 31.02 6.74
C VAL A 89 11.48 32.37 6.45
N ILE A 90 11.21 32.75 5.20
CA ILE A 90 10.59 34.04 4.82
C ILE A 90 9.35 34.40 5.66
N PRO A 91 8.30 33.55 5.75
CA PRO A 91 7.12 33.87 6.56
C PRO A 91 7.41 33.95 8.07
N PHE A 92 8.39 33.19 8.56
CA PHE A 92 8.82 33.26 9.96
C PHE A 92 9.44 34.62 10.25
N LEU A 93 10.41 35.06 9.44
CA LEU A 93 11.08 36.35 9.59
C LEU A 93 10.08 37.52 9.49
N LYS A 94 9.20 37.50 8.48
CA LYS A 94 8.17 38.55 8.33
C LYS A 94 7.28 38.66 9.56
N ARG A 95 6.92 37.53 10.17
CA ARG A 95 6.11 37.50 11.40
C ARG A 95 6.83 38.07 12.60
N ILE A 96 8.11 37.76 12.79
CA ILE A 96 8.90 38.30 13.89
C ILE A 96 8.98 39.82 13.81
N VAL A 97 9.32 40.34 12.63
CA VAL A 97 9.49 41.78 12.44
C VAL A 97 8.17 42.52 12.62
N THR A 98 7.07 41.98 12.07
CA THR A 98 5.73 42.57 12.25
C THR A 98 5.32 42.59 13.73
N ALA A 99 5.56 41.49 14.45
CA ALA A 99 5.23 41.39 15.88
C ALA A 99 6.04 42.35 16.77
N ASN A 100 7.26 42.72 16.37
CA ASN A 100 8.09 43.70 17.08
C ASN A 100 7.59 45.14 16.88
N ASN A 101 7.02 45.45 15.71
CA ASN A 101 6.48 46.78 15.40
C ASN A 101 5.12 47.03 16.07
N ASP A 102 4.33 45.98 16.29
CA ASP A 102 2.97 46.09 16.86
C ASP A 102 2.93 46.24 18.40
N ASP A 103 4.06 46.11 19.10
CA ASP A 103 4.16 46.19 20.56
C ASP A 103 3.80 47.57 21.15
N GLU A 104 3.59 48.62 20.33
CA GLU A 104 3.38 49.99 20.80
C GLU A 104 1.93 50.46 20.99
N GLY A 105 0.86 49.71 20.65
CA GLY A 105 -0.46 50.35 20.88
C GLY A 105 -1.78 49.63 20.72
N ASN A 106 -1.89 48.45 20.12
CA ASN A 106 -3.18 47.79 20.02
C ASN A 106 -3.04 46.30 20.29
N ASN A 107 -3.74 45.81 21.31
CA ASN A 107 -4.09 44.40 21.42
C ASN A 107 -4.77 44.03 20.09
N LEU A 108 -4.01 43.50 19.14
CA LEU A 108 -4.53 42.88 17.93
C LEU A 108 -5.34 41.70 18.44
N GLY A 109 -6.61 41.97 18.71
CA GLY A 109 -7.59 41.01 19.16
C GLY A 109 -7.83 40.08 17.99
N PHE A 110 -6.94 39.09 17.83
CA PHE A 110 -7.17 37.95 16.98
C PHE A 110 -8.49 37.37 17.47
N GLY A 111 -9.56 37.61 16.72
CA GLY A 111 -10.94 37.30 17.08
C GLY A 111 -11.19 35.80 17.10
N ILE A 112 -10.52 35.07 17.99
CA ILE A 112 -10.63 33.63 18.13
C ILE A 112 -11.78 33.36 19.07
N SER A 113 -13.01 33.57 18.58
CA SER A 113 -14.19 33.07 19.28
C SER A 113 -14.27 31.54 19.10
N ARG A 114 -13.93 30.86 20.21
CA ARG A 114 -14.23 29.44 20.47
C ARG A 114 -13.28 28.42 19.85
N PHE A 115 -12.04 28.43 20.35
CA PHE A 115 -11.29 27.22 20.66
C PHE A 115 -10.52 27.41 21.98
N GLU A 116 -11.11 28.01 23.03
CA GLU A 116 -10.39 28.55 24.21
C GLU A 116 -9.34 27.62 24.86
N ARG A 117 -9.47 26.29 24.78
CA ARG A 117 -8.45 25.35 25.27
C ARG A 117 -7.27 25.13 24.29
N GLU A 118 -7.52 24.84 23.02
CA GLU A 118 -6.45 24.77 22.02
C GLU A 118 -5.88 26.15 21.67
N ALA A 119 -6.71 27.18 21.76
CA ALA A 119 -6.31 28.57 21.63
C ALA A 119 -5.45 28.98 22.82
N SER A 120 -5.72 28.53 24.04
CA SER A 120 -4.81 28.75 25.18
C SER A 120 -3.47 28.06 24.99
N GLU A 121 -3.44 26.80 24.54
CA GLU A 121 -2.19 26.09 24.25
C GLU A 121 -1.42 26.75 23.08
N LYS A 122 -2.12 27.08 21.99
CA LYS A 122 -1.55 27.79 20.83
C LYS A 122 -1.13 29.21 21.18
N GLN A 123 -1.82 29.89 22.09
CA GLN A 123 -1.49 31.23 22.56
C GLN A 123 -0.32 31.20 23.53
N GLN A 124 -0.22 30.19 24.40
CA GLN A 124 0.97 29.97 25.22
C GLN A 124 2.18 29.63 24.35
N GLN A 125 2.00 28.77 23.32
CA GLN A 125 3.04 28.47 22.34
C GLN A 125 3.42 29.72 21.54
N TYR A 126 2.46 30.55 21.16
CA TYR A 126 2.68 31.82 20.47
C TYR A 126 3.39 32.83 21.37
N GLN A 127 3.06 32.90 22.66
CA GLN A 127 3.74 33.75 23.64
C GLN A 127 5.18 33.28 23.88
N SER A 128 5.40 31.97 24.01
CA SER A 128 6.77 31.42 24.11
C SER A 128 7.56 31.68 22.83
N LEU A 129 6.92 31.54 21.66
CA LEU A 129 7.51 31.90 20.38
C LEU A 129 7.80 33.41 20.32
N LYS A 130 6.90 34.28 20.77
CA LYS A 130 7.10 35.74 20.77
C LYS A 130 8.31 36.13 21.61
N ALA A 131 8.45 35.56 22.81
CA ALA A 131 9.60 35.80 23.67
C ALA A 131 10.91 35.29 23.05
N PHE A 132 10.89 34.09 22.48
CA PHE A 132 12.01 33.50 21.74
C PHE A 132 12.41 34.36 20.52
N ASN A 133 11.40 34.78 19.75
CA ASN A 133 11.52 35.50 18.49
C ASN A 133 12.15 36.90 18.63
N LYS A 134 11.86 37.63 19.71
CA LYS A 134 12.45 38.96 19.93
C LYS A 134 13.97 38.88 20.16
N SER A 135 14.47 37.75 20.68
CA SER A 135 15.90 37.59 20.94
C SER A 135 16.70 37.05 19.76
N ILE A 136 16.05 36.33 18.82
CA ILE A 136 16.78 35.57 17.81
C ILE A 136 17.50 36.46 16.80
N ILE A 137 16.85 37.53 16.31
CA ILE A 137 17.45 38.42 15.30
C ILE A 137 18.68 39.12 15.90
N GLY A 138 18.55 39.70 17.09
CA GLY A 138 19.66 40.36 17.77
C GLY A 138 20.80 39.38 18.13
N ASN A 139 20.48 38.15 18.52
CA ASN A 139 21.51 37.16 18.85
C ASN A 139 22.23 36.63 17.61
N VAL A 140 21.51 36.35 16.52
CA VAL A 140 22.12 35.95 15.24
C VAL A 140 22.98 37.09 14.68
N LEU A 141 22.53 38.35 14.79
CA LEU A 141 23.34 39.50 14.39
C LEU A 141 24.64 39.58 15.19
N LYS A 142 24.59 39.37 16.52
CA LYS A 142 25.79 39.33 17.35
C LYS A 142 26.76 38.24 16.94
N VAL A 143 26.26 37.06 16.54
CA VAL A 143 27.09 35.98 15.98
C VAL A 143 27.76 36.45 14.69
N ILE A 144 27.01 37.00 13.74
CA ILE A 144 27.55 37.54 12.48
C ILE A 144 28.63 38.60 12.73
N MET A 145 28.36 39.54 13.64
CA MET A 145 29.31 40.63 13.97
C MET A 145 30.58 40.11 14.66
N ASN A 146 30.43 39.12 15.54
CA ASN A 146 31.55 38.49 16.22
C ASN A 146 32.40 37.66 15.26
N ASP A 147 31.79 36.89 14.36
CA ASP A 147 32.48 36.07 13.37
C ASP A 147 33.25 36.95 12.36
N ALA A 148 32.60 38.02 11.88
CA ALA A 148 33.19 38.91 10.88
C ALA A 148 34.26 39.86 11.46
N THR A 149 34.10 40.28 12.72
CA THR A 149 34.89 41.40 13.25
C THR A 149 35.53 41.19 14.64
N GLY A 150 35.26 40.06 15.28
CA GLY A 150 35.73 39.76 16.63
C GLY A 150 35.09 40.62 17.74
N SER A 151 34.02 41.35 17.43
CA SER A 151 33.28 42.19 18.40
C SER A 151 31.78 42.10 18.17
N THR A 152 31.01 42.10 19.26
CA THR A 152 29.54 42.16 19.24
C THR A 152 28.99 43.58 19.24
N GLU A 153 29.86 44.60 19.25
CA GLU A 153 29.44 46.00 19.24
C GLU A 153 28.87 46.39 17.87
N GLU A 154 27.82 47.21 17.88
CA GLU A 154 27.20 47.75 16.66
C GLU A 154 28.21 48.57 15.86
N LYS A 155 28.28 48.34 14.55
CA LYS A 155 29.18 49.06 13.64
C LYS A 155 28.40 49.77 12.57
N VAL A 156 28.98 50.82 12.01
CA VAL A 156 28.40 51.52 10.85
C VAL A 156 28.29 50.54 9.70
N LEU A 157 27.10 50.42 9.12
CA LEU A 157 26.81 49.56 7.98
C LEU A 157 27.46 50.14 6.73
N THR A 158 28.68 49.70 6.44
CA THR A 158 29.44 50.11 5.25
C THR A 158 29.64 48.92 4.31
N LYS A 159 29.97 49.20 3.04
CA LYS A 159 30.35 48.17 2.07
C LYS A 159 31.53 47.34 2.57
N ASP A 160 32.51 47.98 3.23
CA ASP A 160 33.66 47.28 3.80
C ASP A 160 33.27 46.29 4.89
N LEU A 161 32.28 46.64 5.73
CA LEU A 161 31.74 45.72 6.73
C LEU A 161 31.06 44.51 6.06
N LEU A 162 30.25 44.74 5.02
CA LEU A 162 29.61 43.65 4.27
C LEU A 162 30.65 42.73 3.60
N ARG A 163 31.72 43.29 3.02
CA ARG A 163 32.83 42.49 2.46
C ARG A 163 33.50 41.63 3.53
N GLN A 164 33.72 42.17 4.75
CA GLN A 164 34.26 41.39 5.87
C GLN A 164 33.31 40.26 6.28
N ILE A 165 32.00 40.53 6.34
CA ILE A 165 30.98 39.51 6.63
C ILE A 165 31.03 38.41 5.56
N PHE A 166 30.97 38.74 4.28
CA PHE A 166 31.04 37.74 3.20
C PHE A 166 32.34 36.94 3.22
N THR A 167 33.48 37.58 3.48
CA THR A 167 34.77 36.88 3.64
C THR A 167 34.70 35.85 4.77
N SER A 168 34.09 36.19 5.91
CA SER A 168 33.97 35.26 7.05
C SER A 168 33.04 34.07 6.76
N TYR A 169 31.99 34.29 5.95
CA TYR A 169 31.05 33.24 5.56
C TYR A 169 31.48 32.47 4.29
N GLY A 170 32.60 32.84 3.66
CA GLY A 170 33.15 32.14 2.49
C GLY A 170 32.43 32.47 1.18
N GLU A 171 31.71 33.60 1.15
CA GLU A 171 30.96 34.08 -0.01
C GLU A 171 31.80 35.10 -0.79
N GLU A 172 33.00 34.69 -1.23
CA GLU A 172 33.98 35.60 -1.83
C GLU A 172 33.49 36.22 -3.16
N GLU A 173 32.63 35.50 -3.88
CA GLU A 173 32.02 35.93 -5.14
C GLU A 173 31.19 37.21 -4.96
N LEU A 174 30.41 37.29 -3.87
CA LEU A 174 29.55 38.45 -3.56
C LEU A 174 30.32 39.71 -3.15
N ILE A 175 31.63 39.59 -2.82
CA ILE A 175 32.48 40.72 -2.40
C ILE A 175 32.67 41.73 -3.54
N HIS A 176 32.64 41.24 -4.79
CA HIS A 176 32.94 42.03 -5.98
C HIS A 176 31.71 42.75 -6.58
N ASP A 177 30.49 42.40 -6.16
CA ASP A 177 29.24 42.98 -6.64
C ASP A 177 28.92 44.31 -5.91
N GLU A 178 29.49 45.41 -6.41
CA GLU A 178 29.33 46.76 -5.83
C GLU A 178 27.88 47.27 -5.82
N GLU A 179 27.07 46.83 -6.79
CA GLU A 179 25.66 47.20 -6.92
C GLU A 179 24.87 46.51 -5.80
N LEU A 180 25.04 45.19 -5.68
CA LEU A 180 24.42 44.40 -4.62
C LEU A 180 24.78 44.91 -3.23
N LEU A 181 26.05 45.21 -2.95
CA LEU A 181 26.48 45.76 -1.66
C LEU A 181 25.76 47.08 -1.36
N SER A 182 25.54 47.92 -2.38
CA SER A 182 24.81 49.19 -2.23
C SER A 182 23.33 48.94 -1.94
N ASP A 183 22.72 47.99 -2.65
CA ASP A 183 21.30 47.67 -2.52
C ASP A 183 20.98 46.95 -1.21
N MET A 184 21.89 46.11 -0.70
CA MET A 184 21.80 45.54 0.65
C MET A 184 21.79 46.61 1.73
N ILE A 185 22.62 47.66 1.60
CA ILE A 185 22.61 48.80 2.52
C ILE A 185 21.29 49.54 2.41
N LYS A 186 20.83 49.86 1.19
CA LYS A 186 19.54 50.54 0.98
C LYS A 186 18.37 49.74 1.57
N ALA A 187 18.36 48.42 1.40
CA ALA A 187 17.31 47.55 1.94
C ALA A 187 17.25 47.55 3.47
N ALA A 188 18.40 47.62 4.14
CA ALA A 188 18.50 47.68 5.60
C ALA A 188 18.19 49.08 6.16
N VAL A 189 18.67 50.13 5.49
CA VAL A 189 18.54 51.53 5.93
C VAL A 189 17.17 52.13 5.59
N GLY A 190 16.55 51.69 4.50
CA GLY A 190 15.36 52.32 3.92
C GLY A 190 15.73 53.47 2.97
N GLU A 191 14.82 53.80 2.04
CA GLU A 191 15.09 54.78 0.97
C GLU A 191 15.24 56.22 1.48
N ASP A 192 14.66 56.54 2.65
CA ASP A 192 14.53 57.93 3.14
C ASP A 192 15.64 58.40 4.10
N GLN A 193 16.59 57.53 4.47
CA GLN A 193 17.60 57.86 5.49
C GLN A 193 18.99 58.08 4.90
N GLU A 194 19.31 59.35 4.59
CA GLU A 194 20.67 59.78 4.29
C GLU A 194 21.47 59.99 5.60
N GLY A 195 22.23 58.98 6.03
CA GLY A 195 23.08 59.07 7.22
C GLY A 195 23.90 57.82 7.51
N ASN A 196 24.89 57.95 8.39
CA ASN A 196 25.65 56.81 8.90
C ASN A 196 24.73 55.90 9.72
N CYS A 197 24.19 54.87 9.08
CA CYS A 197 23.32 53.90 9.72
C CYS A 197 24.16 52.80 10.39
N PHE A 198 23.83 52.45 11.63
CA PHE A 198 24.49 51.34 12.34
C PHE A 198 23.80 50.04 12.01
N LEU A 199 24.57 48.97 11.77
CA LEU A 199 24.05 47.62 11.66
C LEU A 199 23.68 47.14 13.07
N ASN A 200 22.42 47.31 13.40
CA ASN A 200 21.76 46.95 14.66
C ASN A 200 20.58 46.00 14.39
N GLU A 201 19.90 45.56 15.45
CA GLU A 201 18.80 44.60 15.33
C GLU A 201 17.68 45.09 14.39
N GLU A 202 17.35 46.38 14.43
CA GLU A 202 16.27 46.97 13.64
C GLU A 202 16.62 47.05 12.15
N THR A 203 17.82 47.51 11.82
CA THR A 203 18.31 47.61 10.43
C THR A 203 18.53 46.23 9.83
N PHE A 204 19.01 45.26 10.61
CA PHE A 204 19.11 43.87 10.18
C PHE A 204 17.71 43.25 9.94
N ALA A 205 16.76 43.46 10.86
CA ALA A 205 15.36 43.05 10.68
C ALA A 205 14.72 43.66 9.41
N ARG A 206 15.01 44.93 9.13
CA ARG A 206 14.60 45.60 7.89
C ARG A 206 15.25 44.94 6.68
N GLY A 207 16.56 44.72 6.69
CA GLY A 207 17.27 44.03 5.60
C GLY A 207 16.70 42.64 5.28
N LEU A 208 16.24 41.92 6.31
CA LEU A 208 15.62 40.60 6.16
C LEU A 208 14.19 40.62 5.56
N THR A 209 13.46 41.74 5.68
CA THR A 209 12.00 41.76 5.45
C THR A 209 11.45 42.91 4.60
N ASN A 210 12.26 43.90 4.24
CA ASN A 210 11.82 45.08 3.48
C ASN A 210 11.23 44.69 2.10
N ASP A 211 11.79 43.65 1.48
CA ASP A 211 11.35 43.08 0.20
C ASP A 211 10.17 42.08 0.33
N LEU A 212 9.62 41.91 1.53
CA LEU A 212 8.53 40.95 1.82
C LEU A 212 7.18 41.64 2.08
N ASN A 213 7.05 42.93 1.79
CA ASN A 213 5.79 43.68 2.00
C ASN A 213 4.57 43.09 1.27
N PRO A 214 4.68 42.51 0.06
CA PRO A 214 3.54 41.85 -0.57
C PRO A 214 3.04 40.58 0.16
N TYR A 215 3.82 40.00 1.08
CA TYR A 215 3.47 38.78 1.79
C TYR A 215 2.50 39.05 2.95
N ASP A 216 1.26 38.60 2.79
CA ASP A 216 0.20 38.75 3.79
C ASP A 216 0.18 37.53 4.75
N LEU A 217 0.62 37.76 5.99
CA LEU A 217 0.66 36.75 7.06
C LEU A 217 -0.72 36.21 7.44
N GLU A 218 -1.80 36.98 7.25
CA GLU A 218 -3.14 36.50 7.60
C GLU A 218 -3.55 35.31 6.75
N LYS A 219 -3.06 35.23 5.52
CA LYS A 219 -3.40 34.18 4.56
C LYS A 219 -2.91 32.79 4.99
N GLU A 220 -1.81 32.70 5.74
CA GLU A 220 -1.35 31.43 6.33
C GLU A 220 -2.37 30.84 7.31
N THR A 221 -3.22 31.67 7.90
CA THR A 221 -4.27 31.27 8.84
C THR A 221 -5.66 31.21 8.21
N LYS A 222 -5.80 31.63 6.95
CA LYS A 222 -7.06 31.56 6.21
C LYS A 222 -7.22 30.16 5.61
N PHE A 223 -8.47 29.72 5.57
CA PHE A 223 -8.85 28.38 5.11
C PHE A 223 -9.08 28.41 3.58
N THR A 224 -7.98 28.63 2.89
CA THR A 224 -7.84 28.86 1.44
C THR A 224 -6.73 27.97 0.92
N THR A 225 -6.61 27.83 -0.39
CA THR A 225 -5.45 27.16 -1.02
C THR A 225 -4.25 28.10 -1.12
N HIS A 226 -3.03 27.59 -1.29
CA HIS A 226 -1.84 28.41 -1.54
C HIS A 226 -2.01 29.27 -2.80
N TYR A 227 -2.65 28.71 -3.84
CA TYR A 227 -2.89 29.46 -5.06
C TYR A 227 -3.88 30.62 -4.85
N GLU A 228 -4.99 30.37 -4.15
CA GLU A 228 -5.97 31.42 -3.80
C GLU A 228 -5.34 32.52 -2.94
N ASP A 229 -4.39 32.18 -2.07
CA ASP A 229 -3.68 33.19 -1.27
C ASP A 229 -2.86 34.14 -2.13
N VAL A 230 -2.17 33.61 -3.14
CA VAL A 230 -1.34 34.42 -4.03
C VAL A 230 -2.20 35.20 -5.00
N PHE A 231 -3.05 34.52 -5.78
CA PHE A 231 -3.76 35.12 -6.92
C PHE A 231 -5.15 35.66 -6.57
N GLY A 232 -5.68 35.35 -5.39
CA GLY A 232 -7.08 35.64 -5.02
C GLY A 232 -8.04 34.56 -5.54
N LEU A 233 -9.31 34.70 -5.20
CA LEU A 233 -10.38 33.88 -5.76
C LEU A 233 -10.70 34.40 -7.17
N VAL A 234 -10.65 33.52 -8.17
CA VAL A 234 -10.96 33.84 -9.59
C VAL A 234 -12.48 34.05 -9.80
N THR A 235 -13.19 34.57 -8.80
CA THR A 235 -14.64 34.85 -8.89
C THR A 235 -14.94 36.16 -9.61
N ASP A 236 -13.92 36.95 -9.95
CA ASP A 236 -14.09 38.24 -10.62
C ASP A 236 -14.19 38.05 -12.15
N GLY A 237 -15.23 37.31 -12.56
CA GLY A 237 -15.90 37.56 -13.84
C GLY A 237 -16.75 38.83 -13.79
N ALA A 238 -16.68 39.61 -12.70
CA ALA A 238 -17.08 41.01 -12.74
C ALA A 238 -16.20 41.67 -13.82
N PRO A 239 -16.79 42.21 -14.91
CA PRO A 239 -16.02 42.98 -15.87
C PRO A 239 -15.21 43.97 -15.06
N GLU A 240 -13.89 43.98 -15.23
CA GLU A 240 -12.99 44.95 -14.61
C GLU A 240 -13.76 46.27 -14.59
N LEU A 241 -14.16 46.69 -13.38
CA LEU A 241 -14.70 48.01 -13.19
C LEU A 241 -13.51 48.86 -13.59
N LYS A 242 -13.48 49.31 -14.86
CA LYS A 242 -12.46 50.20 -15.37
C LYS A 242 -12.42 51.31 -14.35
N CYS A 243 -11.40 51.29 -13.50
CA CYS A 243 -11.03 52.46 -12.75
C CYS A 243 -10.62 53.42 -13.85
N ASP A 244 -11.59 54.21 -14.32
CA ASP A 244 -11.36 55.43 -15.03
C ASP A 244 -10.52 56.28 -14.08
N VAL A 245 -9.21 56.06 -14.10
CA VAL A 245 -8.22 57.02 -13.65
C VAL A 245 -8.17 58.11 -14.73
N SER A 246 -9.32 58.72 -15.01
CA SER A 246 -9.44 59.98 -15.73
C SER A 246 -9.32 61.08 -14.70
N GLY A 247 -8.08 61.30 -14.23
CA GLY A 247 -7.83 62.26 -13.17
C GLY A 247 -6.38 62.66 -13.08
N ARG A 248 -6.01 63.68 -13.89
CA ARG A 248 -4.73 64.42 -13.95
C ARG A 248 -3.65 63.85 -14.87
N GLU A 249 -3.89 64.01 -16.17
CA GLU A 249 -2.84 64.50 -17.07
C GLU A 249 -2.55 65.96 -16.69
N ASN A 250 -1.30 66.26 -16.33
CA ASN A 250 -0.55 67.50 -16.56
C ASN A 250 0.64 67.51 -15.60
N ASP A 251 1.76 66.90 -16.03
CA ASP A 251 3.12 67.36 -15.73
C ASP A 251 4.08 66.59 -16.65
N GLU A 252 4.39 67.22 -17.79
CA GLU A 252 5.45 66.79 -18.71
C GLU A 252 6.81 66.99 -18.02
N ILE A 253 7.40 65.91 -17.52
CA ILE A 253 8.83 65.88 -17.18
C ILE A 253 9.57 65.34 -18.40
N ILE A 254 10.21 66.25 -19.14
CA ILE A 254 11.17 65.96 -20.20
C ILE A 254 12.44 65.42 -19.53
N VAL A 255 12.63 64.10 -19.52
CA VAL A 255 13.91 63.48 -19.17
C VAL A 255 14.69 63.23 -20.46
N GLU A 256 15.80 63.94 -20.60
CA GLU A 256 16.74 63.78 -21.70
C GLU A 256 17.42 62.40 -21.69
N ARG A 257 17.69 61.96 -22.90
CA ARG A 257 17.99 60.60 -23.35
C ARG A 257 19.50 60.36 -23.29
N SER A 258 19.96 59.41 -22.48
CA SER A 258 21.31 58.83 -22.62
C SER A 258 21.21 57.44 -23.21
N ASP A 259 21.97 57.20 -24.28
CA ASP A 259 22.01 55.95 -25.04
C ASP A 259 22.51 54.77 -24.19
N SER A 260 21.59 53.94 -23.71
CA SER A 260 21.88 52.60 -23.19
C SER A 260 20.77 51.65 -23.63
N PHE A 261 21.13 50.65 -24.43
CA PHE A 261 20.41 49.41 -24.75
C PHE A 261 18.89 49.41 -24.43
N HIS A 262 18.07 49.92 -25.36
CA HIS A 262 16.62 49.84 -25.28
C HIS A 262 16.16 48.39 -25.48
N ILE A 263 16.13 47.61 -24.39
CA ILE A 263 15.16 46.51 -24.26
C ILE A 263 13.82 47.21 -24.09
N GLU A 264 13.00 47.23 -25.14
CA GLU A 264 11.59 47.65 -25.06
C GLU A 264 10.89 46.80 -24.01
N ARG A 265 10.80 47.37 -22.81
CA ARG A 265 10.15 46.82 -21.62
C ARG A 265 8.64 46.83 -21.86
N HIS A 266 8.16 45.93 -22.71
CA HIS A 266 6.74 45.61 -22.87
C HIS A 266 6.18 45.14 -21.53
N ARG A 267 5.68 46.08 -20.72
CA ARG A 267 4.90 45.83 -19.50
C ARG A 267 3.49 45.35 -19.85
N HIS A 268 3.36 44.31 -20.67
CA HIS A 268 2.17 43.49 -20.57
C HIS A 268 2.38 42.63 -19.33
N HIS A 269 1.58 42.88 -18.29
CA HIS A 269 1.37 41.91 -17.23
C HIS A 269 0.75 40.69 -17.89
N GLU A 270 1.57 39.82 -18.47
CA GLU A 270 1.11 38.50 -18.88
C GLU A 270 0.66 37.81 -17.61
N GLU A 271 -0.65 37.71 -17.45
CA GLU A 271 -1.25 36.91 -16.41
C GLU A 271 -0.68 35.49 -16.53
N VAL A 272 -0.28 34.92 -15.39
CA VAL A 272 0.24 33.56 -15.32
C VAL A 272 -0.85 32.61 -15.84
N LYS A 273 -0.70 32.19 -17.11
CA LYS A 273 -1.68 31.33 -17.78
C LYS A 273 -1.56 29.91 -17.22
N ARG A 274 -2.62 29.47 -16.57
CA ARG A 274 -2.75 28.06 -16.18
C ARG A 274 -2.98 27.20 -17.41
N VAL A 275 -2.21 26.12 -17.52
CA VAL A 275 -2.45 25.09 -18.54
C VAL A 275 -3.68 24.31 -18.16
N PHE A 276 -4.60 24.17 -19.10
CA PHE A 276 -5.71 23.26 -18.93
C PHE A 276 -5.20 21.82 -19.10
N THR A 277 -5.18 21.06 -18.00
CA THR A 277 -4.92 19.62 -18.03
C THR A 277 -6.25 18.88 -18.16
N MET A 278 -6.43 18.15 -19.26
CA MET A 278 -7.57 17.26 -19.49
C MET A 278 -7.24 15.87 -18.89
N PRO A 279 -7.06 15.80 -17.57
CA PRO A 279 -8.19 15.51 -16.67
C PRO A 279 -8.37 16.55 -15.55
N HIS A 280 -9.63 16.83 -15.19
CA HIS A 280 -9.96 17.79 -14.12
C HIS A 280 -9.46 17.37 -12.74
N ILE A 281 -9.12 16.10 -12.51
CA ILE A 281 -8.50 15.62 -11.27
C ILE A 281 -7.15 15.02 -11.61
N ASP A 282 -6.11 15.61 -11.04
CA ASP A 282 -4.79 15.00 -11.02
C ASP A 282 -4.73 14.01 -9.86
N PHE A 283 -4.64 12.73 -10.19
CA PHE A 283 -4.57 11.65 -9.21
C PHE A 283 -3.20 11.50 -8.56
N PHE A 284 -2.15 12.15 -9.06
CA PHE A 284 -0.82 12.15 -8.46
C PHE A 284 -0.68 13.32 -7.49
N ALA A 285 -1.12 14.52 -7.91
CA ALA A 285 -1.12 15.70 -7.05
C ALA A 285 -2.31 15.76 -6.05
N ASP A 286 -3.26 14.83 -6.17
CA ASP A 286 -4.48 14.77 -5.35
C ASP A 286 -5.24 16.12 -5.39
N SER A 287 -5.44 16.67 -6.60
CA SER A 287 -5.96 18.03 -6.82
C SER A 287 -7.49 18.18 -6.74
N PHE A 288 -8.15 17.24 -6.05
CA PHE A 288 -9.59 17.33 -5.81
C PHE A 288 -9.92 18.34 -4.72
N ARG A 289 -11.18 18.78 -4.73
CA ARG A 289 -11.78 19.63 -3.72
C ARG A 289 -12.31 18.81 -2.55
N ASP A 290 -12.97 17.69 -2.84
CA ASP A 290 -13.50 16.74 -1.85
C ASP A 290 -13.03 15.30 -2.13
N LYS A 291 -12.29 14.74 -1.17
CA LYS A 291 -11.90 13.32 -1.10
C LYS A 291 -13.10 12.40 -1.13
N THR A 292 -14.20 12.78 -0.47
CA THR A 292 -15.38 11.94 -0.30
C THR A 292 -16.01 11.63 -1.65
N GLN A 293 -16.12 12.62 -2.53
CA GLN A 293 -16.63 12.42 -3.88
C GLN A 293 -15.78 11.40 -4.64
N TYR A 294 -14.46 11.52 -4.60
CA TYR A 294 -13.57 10.57 -5.28
C TYR A 294 -13.69 9.14 -4.75
N LEU A 295 -13.75 8.98 -3.43
CA LEU A 295 -13.98 7.68 -2.79
C LEU A 295 -15.31 7.07 -3.26
N LEU A 296 -16.38 7.86 -3.28
CA LEU A 296 -17.70 7.41 -3.72
C LEU A 296 -17.72 7.08 -5.22
N VAL A 297 -17.01 7.83 -6.07
CA VAL A 297 -16.87 7.50 -7.49
C VAL A 297 -16.20 6.13 -7.66
N TRP A 298 -15.13 5.84 -6.92
CA TRP A 298 -14.50 4.53 -6.98
C TRP A 298 -15.37 3.40 -6.45
N LEU A 299 -16.12 3.65 -5.38
CA LEU A 299 -17.07 2.65 -4.88
C LEU A 299 -18.17 2.40 -5.90
N ALA A 300 -18.72 3.43 -6.54
CA ALA A 300 -19.69 3.27 -7.62
C ALA A 300 -19.13 2.47 -8.80
N ILE A 301 -17.85 2.69 -9.15
CA ILE A 301 -17.18 1.91 -10.21
C ILE A 301 -16.97 0.47 -9.77
N LEU A 302 -16.55 0.21 -8.53
CA LEU A 302 -16.31 -1.13 -8.02
C LEU A 302 -17.61 -1.95 -7.97
N PHE A 303 -18.67 -1.38 -7.39
CA PHE A 303 -19.97 -2.03 -7.29
C PHE A 303 -20.68 -2.09 -8.63
N GLY A 304 -20.55 -1.06 -9.46
CA GLY A 304 -20.99 -1.08 -10.86
C GLY A 304 -20.30 -2.20 -11.62
N TYR A 305 -18.98 -2.32 -11.53
CA TYR A 305 -18.22 -3.41 -12.14
C TYR A 305 -18.73 -4.77 -11.70
N ILE A 306 -18.95 -4.99 -10.40
CA ILE A 306 -19.50 -6.27 -9.90
C ILE A 306 -20.90 -6.54 -10.46
N SER A 307 -21.78 -5.52 -10.51
CA SER A 307 -23.13 -5.65 -11.06
C SER A 307 -23.11 -5.99 -12.57
N TYR A 308 -22.41 -5.19 -13.39
CA TYR A 308 -22.36 -5.40 -14.85
C TYR A 308 -21.58 -6.64 -15.25
N PHE A 309 -20.45 -6.92 -14.59
CA PHE A 309 -19.60 -8.03 -14.97
C PHE A 309 -20.35 -9.35 -14.92
N SER A 310 -21.26 -9.51 -13.93
CA SER A 310 -22.09 -10.71 -13.80
C SER A 310 -22.97 -10.97 -15.03
N GLN A 311 -23.28 -9.94 -15.82
CA GLN A 311 -24.14 -10.03 -17.00
C GLN A 311 -23.37 -10.29 -18.31
N PHE A 312 -22.08 -9.92 -18.38
CA PHE A 312 -21.28 -9.97 -19.62
C PHE A 312 -20.44 -11.24 -19.78
N THR A 313 -20.62 -12.27 -18.94
CA THR A 313 -19.79 -13.50 -18.98
C THR A 313 -20.07 -14.43 -20.17
N SER A 314 -21.10 -14.17 -20.98
CA SER A 314 -21.57 -15.12 -22.01
C SER A 314 -21.30 -14.66 -23.46
N PHE A 315 -20.05 -14.33 -23.80
CA PHE A 315 -19.67 -14.23 -25.21
C PHE A 315 -19.32 -15.60 -25.76
N ASP A 316 -20.26 -16.17 -26.51
CA ASP A 316 -20.10 -17.47 -27.15
C ASP A 316 -19.33 -17.31 -28.47
N VAL A 317 -18.00 -17.41 -28.38
CA VAL A 317 -17.12 -17.30 -29.56
C VAL A 317 -17.07 -18.61 -30.34
N CYS A 318 -17.37 -19.72 -29.67
CA CYS A 318 -17.29 -21.05 -30.25
C CYS A 318 -18.66 -21.57 -30.66
N LYS A 319 -18.67 -22.38 -31.72
CA LYS A 319 -19.82 -23.22 -32.04
C LYS A 319 -20.05 -24.22 -30.90
N GLU A 320 -21.31 -24.57 -30.65
CA GLU A 320 -21.70 -25.51 -29.59
C GLU A 320 -20.91 -26.82 -29.61
N GLU A 321 -20.63 -27.34 -30.80
CA GLU A 321 -19.89 -28.59 -31.01
C GLU A 321 -18.47 -28.55 -30.42
N HIS A 322 -17.83 -27.38 -30.33
CA HIS A 322 -16.44 -27.23 -29.87
C HIS A 322 -16.30 -26.59 -28.47
N LYS A 323 -17.42 -26.29 -27.77
CA LYS A 323 -17.37 -25.62 -26.45
C LYS A 323 -16.55 -26.36 -25.39
N ARG A 324 -16.38 -27.68 -25.56
CA ARG A 324 -15.60 -28.53 -24.65
C ARG A 324 -14.12 -28.61 -24.99
N GLU A 325 -13.72 -28.14 -26.17
CA GLU A 325 -12.30 -28.15 -26.55
C GLU A 325 -11.53 -27.10 -25.76
N PHE A 326 -10.41 -27.50 -25.16
CA PHE A 326 -9.56 -26.63 -24.35
C PHE A 326 -9.12 -25.37 -25.11
N GLY A 327 -8.76 -25.50 -26.39
CA GLY A 327 -8.38 -24.36 -27.23
C GLY A 327 -9.51 -23.35 -27.42
N CYS A 328 -10.74 -23.83 -27.61
CA CYS A 328 -11.94 -22.99 -27.66
C CYS A 328 -12.20 -22.27 -26.33
N GLN A 329 -12.07 -22.95 -25.19
CA GLN A 329 -12.27 -22.35 -23.86
C GLN A 329 -11.25 -21.23 -23.58
N ILE A 330 -9.97 -21.45 -23.95
CA ILE A 330 -8.95 -20.40 -23.85
C ILE A 330 -9.31 -19.23 -24.76
N ALA A 331 -9.67 -19.47 -26.03
CA ALA A 331 -10.00 -18.41 -26.97
C ALA A 331 -11.22 -17.61 -26.52
N SER A 332 -12.29 -18.28 -26.07
CA SER A 332 -13.47 -17.65 -25.49
C SER A 332 -13.10 -16.80 -24.27
N SER A 333 -12.29 -17.34 -23.34
CA SER A 333 -11.81 -16.59 -22.19
C SER A 333 -11.01 -15.34 -22.60
N ILE A 334 -10.08 -15.45 -23.55
CA ILE A 334 -9.30 -14.30 -24.04
C ILE A 334 -10.22 -13.24 -24.63
N VAL A 335 -11.19 -13.62 -25.46
CA VAL A 335 -12.13 -12.67 -26.07
C VAL A 335 -13.01 -12.01 -25.02
N VAL A 336 -13.52 -12.76 -24.04
CA VAL A 336 -14.28 -12.22 -22.90
C VAL A 336 -13.46 -11.18 -22.15
N TRP A 337 -12.19 -11.47 -21.82
CA TRP A 337 -11.31 -10.53 -21.13
C TRP A 337 -10.95 -9.30 -21.98
N LEU A 338 -10.73 -9.46 -23.28
CA LEU A 338 -10.48 -8.33 -24.19
C LEU A 338 -11.73 -7.44 -24.34
N ALA A 339 -12.91 -8.04 -24.45
CA ALA A 339 -14.18 -7.31 -24.49
C ALA A 339 -14.39 -6.55 -23.17
N GLN A 340 -14.12 -7.18 -22.03
CA GLN A 340 -14.19 -6.54 -20.72
C GLN A 340 -13.20 -5.38 -20.59
N LEU A 341 -11.94 -5.56 -20.99
CA LEU A 341 -10.95 -4.49 -21.00
C LEU A 341 -11.42 -3.32 -21.87
N THR A 342 -11.98 -3.61 -23.03
CA THR A 342 -12.53 -2.60 -23.95
C THR A 342 -13.71 -1.86 -23.32
N ILE A 343 -14.65 -2.57 -22.68
CA ILE A 343 -15.78 -1.96 -21.96
C ILE A 343 -15.27 -1.07 -20.81
N MET A 344 -14.30 -1.53 -20.03
CA MET A 344 -13.71 -0.74 -18.94
C MET A 344 -13.02 0.53 -19.48
N LEU A 345 -12.31 0.43 -20.60
CA LEU A 345 -11.64 1.58 -21.19
C LEU A 345 -12.63 2.58 -21.81
N VAL A 346 -13.65 2.09 -22.52
CA VAL A 346 -14.58 2.93 -23.29
C VAL A 346 -15.72 3.48 -22.43
N VAL A 347 -16.17 2.73 -21.42
CA VAL A 347 -17.28 3.14 -20.55
C VAL A 347 -16.75 3.70 -19.24
N VAL A 348 -15.93 2.94 -18.50
CA VAL A 348 -15.54 3.32 -17.14
C VAL A 348 -14.60 4.53 -17.13
N ALA A 349 -13.58 4.60 -18.00
CA ALA A 349 -12.65 5.73 -17.97
C ALA A 349 -13.32 7.09 -18.27
N PRO A 350 -14.16 7.24 -19.33
CA PRO A 350 -14.93 8.46 -19.53
C PRO A 350 -15.92 8.73 -18.40
N SER A 351 -16.50 7.68 -17.83
CA SER A 351 -17.42 7.79 -16.69
C SER A 351 -16.74 8.37 -15.45
N VAL A 352 -15.54 7.89 -15.11
CA VAL A 352 -14.72 8.45 -14.02
C VAL A 352 -14.44 9.92 -14.30
N LEU A 353 -14.05 10.26 -15.53
CA LEU A 353 -13.72 11.62 -15.93
C LEU A 353 -14.93 12.55 -15.79
N ILE A 354 -16.11 12.13 -16.25
CA ILE A 354 -17.35 12.92 -16.16
C ILE A 354 -17.81 13.04 -14.70
N LEU A 355 -17.82 11.95 -13.92
CA LEU A 355 -18.19 11.97 -12.49
C LEU A 355 -17.27 12.84 -11.63
N SER A 356 -16.04 13.02 -12.10
CA SER A 356 -15.01 13.85 -11.47
C SER A 356 -15.16 15.34 -11.80
N LEU A 357 -15.97 15.71 -12.80
CA LEU A 357 -16.20 17.12 -13.16
C LEU A 357 -16.86 17.86 -12.00
N GLY A 358 -16.44 19.11 -11.78
CA GLY A 358 -16.89 19.94 -10.67
C GLY A 358 -16.17 19.70 -9.34
N ASN A 359 -15.30 18.68 -9.23
CA ASN A 359 -14.51 18.40 -8.03
C ASN A 359 -13.07 18.94 -8.09
N ASN A 360 -12.72 19.81 -9.04
CA ASN A 360 -11.39 20.41 -9.11
C ASN A 360 -11.26 21.52 -8.03
N ILE A 361 -10.15 21.53 -7.29
CA ILE A 361 -9.92 22.51 -6.23
C ILE A 361 -9.74 23.95 -6.76
N HIS A 362 -9.24 24.11 -7.99
CA HIS A 362 -8.80 25.36 -8.58
C HIS A 362 -9.78 25.98 -9.59
N ARG A 363 -10.80 25.25 -10.04
CA ARG A 363 -11.75 25.72 -11.07
C ARG A 363 -13.19 25.59 -10.61
N HIS A 364 -13.96 26.66 -10.80
CA HIS A 364 -15.36 26.73 -10.40
C HIS A 364 -16.24 27.09 -11.61
N SER A 365 -16.29 26.17 -12.58
CA SER A 365 -17.25 26.29 -13.69
C SER A 365 -18.55 25.61 -13.30
N LEU A 366 -19.66 26.36 -13.32
CA LEU A 366 -21.00 25.79 -13.14
C LEU A 366 -21.28 24.70 -14.19
N VAL A 367 -20.79 24.88 -15.42
CA VAL A 367 -20.95 23.91 -16.52
C VAL A 367 -20.32 22.56 -16.16
N GLU A 368 -19.14 22.55 -15.52
CA GLU A 368 -18.49 21.31 -15.10
C GLU A 368 -19.30 20.58 -14.04
N VAL A 369 -19.85 21.31 -13.07
CA VAL A 369 -20.72 20.73 -12.03
C VAL A 369 -21.99 20.15 -12.65
N LEU A 370 -22.61 20.85 -13.61
CA LEU A 370 -23.78 20.35 -14.33
C LEU A 370 -23.46 19.10 -15.17
N CYS A 371 -22.30 19.07 -15.84
CA CYS A 371 -21.83 17.89 -16.55
C CYS A 371 -21.57 16.72 -15.59
N GLY A 372 -21.03 16.99 -14.40
CA GLY A 372 -20.86 15.98 -13.34
C GLY A 372 -22.19 15.40 -12.88
N ILE A 373 -23.21 16.24 -12.66
CA ILE A 373 -24.58 15.79 -12.35
C ILE A 373 -25.15 14.94 -13.49
N ALA A 374 -25.00 15.37 -14.74
CA ALA A 374 -25.44 14.60 -15.90
C ALA A 374 -24.76 13.23 -15.95
N GLY A 375 -23.44 13.16 -15.67
CA GLY A 375 -22.70 11.91 -15.56
C GLY A 375 -23.20 10.99 -14.46
N ILE A 376 -23.49 11.53 -13.27
CA ILE A 376 -24.09 10.78 -12.15
C ILE A 376 -25.44 10.20 -12.57
N LEU A 377 -26.31 11.01 -13.18
CA LEU A 377 -27.62 10.54 -13.66
C LEU A 377 -27.46 9.44 -14.71
N ILE A 378 -26.56 9.59 -15.68
CA ILE A 378 -26.28 8.55 -16.67
C ILE A 378 -25.80 7.27 -15.97
N LEU A 379 -24.78 7.35 -15.13
CA LEU A 379 -24.14 6.15 -14.57
C LEU A 379 -24.96 5.39 -13.55
N ILE A 380 -25.84 6.07 -12.82
CA ILE A 380 -26.66 5.41 -11.79
C ILE A 380 -28.05 5.05 -12.32
N ILE A 381 -28.62 5.84 -13.23
CA ILE A 381 -29.98 5.59 -13.74
C ILE A 381 -29.95 4.67 -14.95
N PHE A 382 -29.00 4.85 -15.89
CA PHE A 382 -28.92 4.04 -17.10
C PHE A 382 -28.89 2.52 -16.82
N PRO A 383 -28.14 2.03 -15.83
CA PRO A 383 -28.11 0.61 -15.47
C PRO A 383 -29.46 0.02 -15.08
N VAL A 384 -30.15 0.70 -14.15
CA VAL A 384 -31.45 0.28 -13.64
C VAL A 384 -32.47 0.27 -14.77
N PHE A 385 -32.34 1.19 -15.73
CA PHE A 385 -33.15 1.21 -16.94
C PHE A 385 -32.71 0.15 -17.96
N TYR A 386 -31.42 -0.10 -18.12
CA TYR A 386 -30.87 -1.07 -19.06
C TYR A 386 -31.33 -2.47 -18.72
N ASP A 387 -31.26 -2.89 -17.46
CA ASP A 387 -31.76 -4.21 -17.05
C ASP A 387 -33.26 -4.36 -17.28
N ARG A 388 -34.03 -3.29 -17.07
CA ARG A 388 -35.47 -3.28 -17.33
C ARG A 388 -35.78 -3.33 -18.83
N ILE A 389 -34.93 -2.72 -19.66
CA ILE A 389 -35.03 -2.78 -21.12
C ILE A 389 -34.59 -4.15 -21.62
N ASN A 390 -33.50 -4.70 -21.09
CA ASN A 390 -32.94 -5.97 -21.53
C ASN A 390 -33.82 -7.14 -21.12
N SER A 391 -34.39 -7.13 -19.90
CA SER A 391 -35.43 -8.10 -19.50
C SER A 391 -36.69 -8.02 -20.36
N TRP A 392 -36.97 -6.86 -20.98
CA TRP A 392 -38.04 -6.72 -21.97
C TRP A 392 -37.69 -7.32 -23.34
N PHE A 393 -36.42 -7.31 -23.74
CA PHE A 393 -35.98 -7.76 -25.07
C PHE A 393 -35.43 -9.19 -25.11
N ILE A 394 -34.83 -9.67 -24.02
CA ILE A 394 -34.13 -10.96 -23.96
C ILE A 394 -34.72 -11.76 -22.79
N SER A 395 -35.69 -12.62 -23.10
CA SER A 395 -36.26 -13.60 -22.16
C SER A 395 -35.25 -14.71 -21.88
N THR A 396 -34.24 -14.41 -21.07
CA THR A 396 -33.35 -15.41 -20.50
C THR A 396 -33.95 -15.86 -19.17
N LYS A 397 -34.19 -17.16 -19.03
CA LYS A 397 -34.55 -17.77 -17.74
C LYS A 397 -33.34 -17.63 -16.82
N SER A 398 -33.29 -16.54 -16.06
CA SER A 398 -32.22 -16.30 -15.12
C SER A 398 -32.36 -17.25 -13.92
N VAL A 399 -31.24 -17.58 -13.29
CA VAL A 399 -31.20 -18.40 -12.07
C VAL A 399 -31.62 -17.50 -10.91
N GLU A 400 -32.69 -17.88 -10.19
CA GLU A 400 -33.35 -17.06 -9.14
C GLU A 400 -32.40 -16.42 -8.10
N GLY A 401 -31.24 -17.02 -7.83
CA GLY A 401 -30.25 -16.48 -6.89
C GLY A 401 -29.41 -15.30 -7.41
N ALA A 402 -29.17 -15.20 -8.72
CA ALA A 402 -28.34 -14.15 -9.29
C ALA A 402 -29.06 -12.78 -9.27
N GLU A 403 -30.38 -12.78 -9.46
CA GLU A 403 -31.21 -11.57 -9.46
C GLU A 403 -31.21 -10.84 -8.11
N TYR A 404 -31.16 -11.59 -7.00
CA TYR A 404 -31.13 -10.99 -5.68
C TYR A 404 -29.82 -10.21 -5.47
N MET A 405 -28.69 -10.80 -5.85
CA MET A 405 -27.37 -10.18 -5.68
C MET A 405 -27.20 -8.93 -6.55
N THR A 406 -27.63 -8.99 -7.82
CA THR A 406 -27.60 -7.81 -8.70
C THR A 406 -28.48 -6.69 -8.12
N THR A 407 -29.69 -7.02 -7.65
CA THR A 407 -30.60 -6.06 -7.01
C THR A 407 -29.96 -5.38 -5.79
N VAL A 408 -29.27 -6.14 -4.93
CA VAL A 408 -28.57 -5.56 -3.76
C VAL A 408 -27.46 -4.60 -4.20
N PHE A 409 -26.64 -4.98 -5.18
CA PHE A 409 -25.58 -4.09 -5.68
C PHE A 409 -26.13 -2.84 -6.37
N ASP A 410 -27.25 -2.95 -7.07
CA ASP A 410 -27.91 -1.81 -7.71
C ASP A 410 -28.47 -0.83 -6.68
N VAL A 411 -29.06 -1.32 -5.57
CA VAL A 411 -29.51 -0.47 -4.46
C VAL A 411 -28.32 0.25 -3.79
N ILE A 412 -27.19 -0.44 -3.62
CA ILE A 412 -25.96 0.18 -3.10
C ILE A 412 -25.44 1.25 -4.06
N ASN A 413 -25.36 0.95 -5.36
CA ASN A 413 -24.96 1.90 -6.40
C ASN A 413 -25.87 3.13 -6.45
N LEU A 414 -27.19 2.93 -6.34
CA LEU A 414 -28.17 4.01 -6.28
C LEU A 414 -27.96 4.89 -5.05
N SER A 415 -27.66 4.29 -3.90
CA SER A 415 -27.37 5.01 -2.65
C SER A 415 -26.09 5.85 -2.76
N ILE A 416 -25.03 5.27 -3.35
CA ILE A 416 -23.78 6.00 -3.63
C ILE A 416 -24.04 7.14 -4.62
N GLY A 417 -24.87 6.90 -5.63
CA GLY A 417 -25.26 7.90 -6.61
C GLY A 417 -26.03 9.07 -6.01
N ALA A 418 -26.95 8.80 -5.10
CA ALA A 418 -27.66 9.83 -4.35
C ALA A 418 -26.68 10.67 -3.51
N ALA A 419 -25.71 10.04 -2.85
CA ALA A 419 -24.67 10.74 -2.10
C ALA A 419 -23.79 11.63 -3.00
N LEU A 420 -23.37 11.13 -4.17
CA LEU A 420 -22.63 11.91 -5.16
C LEU A 420 -23.44 13.12 -5.66
N LEU A 421 -24.73 12.94 -5.93
CA LEU A 421 -25.63 14.02 -6.33
C LEU A 421 -25.74 15.08 -5.22
N CYS A 422 -25.88 14.68 -3.96
CA CYS A 422 -25.89 15.60 -2.83
C CYS A 422 -24.59 16.41 -2.74
N ILE A 423 -23.43 15.80 -2.97
CA ILE A 423 -22.14 16.52 -2.99
C ILE A 423 -22.10 17.54 -4.13
N GLN A 424 -22.55 17.18 -5.33
CA GLN A 424 -22.59 18.12 -6.46
C GLN A 424 -23.58 19.27 -6.21
N VAL A 425 -24.73 19.01 -5.57
CA VAL A 425 -25.65 20.08 -5.14
C VAL A 425 -24.97 21.00 -4.12
N CYS A 426 -24.19 20.46 -3.18
CA CYS A 426 -23.39 21.28 -2.27
C CYS A 426 -22.36 22.15 -3.01
N ASN A 427 -21.75 21.64 -4.09
CA ASN A 427 -20.86 22.41 -4.95
C ASN A 427 -21.59 23.58 -5.65
N ILE A 428 -22.83 23.38 -6.12
CA ILE A 428 -23.67 24.45 -6.69
C ILE A 428 -24.00 25.51 -5.62
N ILE A 429 -24.46 25.07 -4.45
CA ILE A 429 -24.80 25.98 -3.33
C ILE A 429 -23.58 26.81 -2.99
N ARG A 430 -22.41 26.20 -2.91
CA ARG A 430 -21.15 26.91 -2.64
C ARG A 430 -20.81 27.92 -3.72
N TRP A 431 -20.97 27.58 -4.99
CA TRP A 431 -20.75 28.53 -6.08
C TRP A 431 -21.68 29.76 -5.95
N ALA A 432 -22.90 29.56 -5.45
CA ALA A 432 -23.88 30.64 -5.28
C ALA A 432 -23.68 31.48 -3.99
N VAL A 433 -23.03 30.95 -2.95
CA VAL A 433 -22.88 31.65 -1.66
C VAL A 433 -21.52 32.38 -1.59
N PRO A 434 -21.50 33.71 -1.42
CA PRO A 434 -20.25 34.46 -1.31
C PRO A 434 -19.45 34.07 -0.06
N ASP A 435 -18.12 34.05 -0.18
CA ASP A 435 -17.20 33.53 0.85
C ASP A 435 -17.28 34.28 2.19
N ASN A 436 -17.66 35.56 2.17
CA ASN A 436 -17.86 36.35 3.38
C ASN A 436 -19.01 35.81 4.26
N LYS A 437 -20.05 35.23 3.66
CA LYS A 437 -21.15 34.58 4.40
C LYS A 437 -20.78 33.16 4.84
N LEU A 438 -20.00 32.45 4.01
CA LEU A 438 -19.55 31.09 4.32
C LEU A 438 -18.67 31.06 5.57
N THR A 439 -17.86 32.10 5.78
CA THR A 439 -16.96 32.22 6.93
C THR A 439 -17.68 32.52 8.25
N MET A 440 -18.89 33.07 8.23
CA MET A 440 -19.65 33.38 9.45
C MET A 440 -20.33 32.16 10.09
N ASN A 441 -20.67 31.13 9.32
CA ASN A 441 -21.35 29.95 9.83
C ASN A 441 -20.45 28.71 9.80
N LYS A 442 -19.94 28.30 10.98
CA LYS A 442 -19.02 27.17 11.14
C LYS A 442 -19.53 25.84 10.56
N VAL A 443 -20.82 25.55 10.72
CA VAL A 443 -21.41 24.30 10.20
C VAL A 443 -21.44 24.34 8.68
N LEU A 444 -21.83 25.50 8.12
CA LEU A 444 -21.82 25.70 6.68
C LEU A 444 -20.39 25.66 6.11
N THR A 445 -19.41 26.25 6.81
CA THR A 445 -18.00 26.15 6.44
C THR A 445 -17.53 24.69 6.46
N LEU A 446 -17.87 23.91 7.49
CA LEU A 446 -17.43 22.52 7.62
C LEU A 446 -18.02 21.62 6.52
N ILE A 447 -19.29 21.84 6.16
CA ILE A 447 -19.98 21.03 5.15
C ILE A 447 -19.61 21.49 3.74
N LEU A 448 -19.55 22.80 3.48
CA LEU A 448 -19.31 23.33 2.13
C LEU A 448 -17.82 23.47 1.79
N ARG A 449 -16.93 23.69 2.77
CA ARG A 449 -15.48 23.67 2.49
C ARG A 449 -15.01 22.23 2.39
N GLY A 450 -14.90 21.77 1.15
CA GLY A 450 -14.42 20.44 0.80
C GLY A 450 -13.16 20.02 1.55
N THR A 451 -13.05 18.71 1.78
CA THR A 451 -12.01 18.08 2.59
C THR A 451 -10.58 18.37 2.09
N GLY A 452 -10.39 18.64 0.79
CA GLY A 452 -9.10 19.03 0.21
C GLY A 452 -8.60 20.38 0.70
N VAL A 453 -9.47 21.40 0.76
CA VAL A 453 -9.10 22.75 1.25
C VAL A 453 -8.75 22.70 2.75
N ARG A 454 -9.49 21.90 3.52
CA ARG A 454 -9.17 21.66 4.94
C ARG A 454 -7.81 21.03 5.14
N ALA A 455 -7.51 20.05 4.30
CA ALA A 455 -6.26 19.33 4.37
C ALA A 455 -5.07 20.23 3.94
N GLU A 456 -5.25 21.10 2.95
CA GLU A 456 -4.25 22.10 2.54
C GLU A 456 -4.02 23.17 3.63
N PHE A 457 -5.08 23.60 4.31
CA PHE A 457 -4.96 24.42 5.52
C PHE A 457 -4.17 23.72 6.63
N GLY A 458 -4.40 22.43 6.85
CA GLY A 458 -3.59 21.62 7.77
C GLY A 458 -2.12 21.60 7.38
N ILE A 459 -1.81 21.45 6.09
CA ILE A 459 -0.44 21.50 5.56
C ILE A 459 0.20 22.87 5.81
N LYS A 460 -0.52 23.99 5.62
CA LYS A 460 -0.02 25.34 5.95
C LYS A 460 0.40 25.44 7.41
N GLN A 461 -0.44 24.94 8.32
CA GLN A 461 -0.14 24.91 9.74
C GLN A 461 1.06 24.03 10.06
N ALA A 462 1.16 22.85 9.44
CA ALA A 462 2.30 21.96 9.60
C ALA A 462 3.58 22.61 9.09
N ALA A 463 3.56 23.28 7.93
CA ALA A 463 4.71 23.98 7.36
C ALA A 463 5.19 25.09 8.29
N MET A 464 4.26 25.91 8.79
CA MET A 464 4.54 26.94 9.78
C MET A 464 5.17 26.36 11.05
N ARG A 465 4.58 25.31 11.62
CA ARG A 465 5.09 24.66 12.83
C ARG A 465 6.46 24.06 12.61
N LYS A 466 6.68 23.36 11.49
CA LYS A 466 7.95 22.73 11.15
C LYS A 466 9.07 23.75 10.95
N VAL A 467 8.82 24.85 10.24
CA VAL A 467 9.81 25.94 10.12
C VAL A 467 10.13 26.58 11.47
N ASN A 468 9.12 26.78 12.33
CA ASN A 468 9.37 27.29 13.68
C ASN A 468 10.23 26.32 14.51
N ILE A 469 9.95 25.01 14.43
CA ILE A 469 10.73 23.96 15.11
C ILE A 469 12.15 23.89 14.55
N LEU A 470 12.32 23.97 13.24
CA LEU A 470 13.62 24.01 12.56
C LEU A 470 14.49 25.17 13.09
N VAL A 471 13.93 26.39 13.12
CA VAL A 471 14.62 27.57 13.66
C VAL A 471 14.89 27.44 15.16
N GLN A 472 13.95 26.90 15.93
CA GLN A 472 14.10 26.68 17.36
C GLN A 472 15.19 25.65 17.67
N ASN A 473 15.19 24.51 16.98
CA ASN A 473 16.21 23.47 17.14
C ASN A 473 17.60 23.99 16.79
N ALA A 474 17.71 24.83 15.76
CA ALA A 474 18.96 25.49 15.40
C ALA A 474 19.42 26.46 16.49
N TYR A 475 18.53 27.32 17.00
CA TYR A 475 18.85 28.26 18.07
C TYR A 475 19.22 27.56 19.39
N ASP A 476 18.54 26.47 19.73
CA ASP A 476 18.83 25.65 20.91
C ASP A 476 20.25 25.05 20.89
N LEU A 477 20.87 24.91 19.72
CA LEU A 477 22.29 24.54 19.59
C LEU A 477 23.22 25.69 19.99
N HIS A 478 22.85 26.94 19.67
CA HIS A 478 23.61 28.15 20.02
C HIS A 478 23.50 28.53 21.49
N THR A 479 22.34 28.35 22.12
CA THR A 479 22.14 28.72 23.53
C THR A 479 23.01 27.95 24.51
N GLN A 480 23.49 26.76 24.12
CA GLN A 480 24.37 25.95 24.96
C GLN A 480 25.81 26.48 24.96
N THR A 481 26.27 27.09 23.87
CA THR A 481 27.69 27.44 23.64
C THR A 481 27.82 28.51 22.55
N SER A 482 28.64 29.55 22.77
CA SER A 482 28.87 30.61 21.78
C SER A 482 29.96 30.31 20.75
N GLU A 483 30.78 29.27 20.95
CA GLU A 483 31.86 28.91 20.02
C GLU A 483 31.36 28.02 18.88
N GLU A 484 31.62 28.41 17.62
CA GLU A 484 31.19 27.70 16.40
C GLU A 484 31.60 26.21 16.38
N LEU A 485 32.86 25.93 16.75
CA LEU A 485 33.35 24.54 16.81
C LEU A 485 32.55 23.71 17.82
N GLN A 486 32.15 24.32 18.93
CA GLN A 486 31.37 23.66 19.97
C GLN A 486 29.92 23.42 19.51
N ILE A 487 29.36 24.31 18.70
CA ILE A 487 28.04 24.14 18.07
C ILE A 487 28.06 22.94 17.12
N ILE A 488 29.10 22.79 16.29
CA ILE A 488 29.26 21.63 15.39
C ILE A 488 29.44 20.33 16.19
N LEU A 489 30.22 20.36 17.27
CA LEU A 489 30.38 19.21 18.16
C LEU A 489 29.07 18.86 18.87
N ASN A 490 28.29 19.85 19.28
CA ASN A 490 26.96 19.66 19.86
C ASN A 490 26.03 19.01 18.84
N TYR A 491 26.02 19.50 17.59
CA TYR A 491 25.27 18.89 16.50
C TYR A 491 25.65 17.41 16.29
N MET A 492 26.95 17.08 16.21
CA MET A 492 27.42 15.69 16.12
C MET A 492 26.96 14.83 17.30
N LYS A 493 26.98 15.40 18.52
CA LYS A 493 26.49 14.70 19.71
C LYS A 493 24.97 14.50 19.70
N PHE A 494 24.21 15.45 19.16
CA PHE A 494 22.76 15.34 19.03
C PHE A 494 22.34 14.43 17.88
N SER A 495 23.12 14.33 16.81
CA SER A 495 22.83 13.45 15.68
C SER A 495 22.95 11.96 16.03
N GLU A 496 23.73 11.61 17.04
CA GLU A 496 23.79 10.25 17.61
C GLU A 496 22.57 9.91 18.48
N LYS A 497 21.87 10.92 19.02
CA LYS A 497 20.70 10.67 19.87
C LYS A 497 19.51 10.23 19.02
N ARG A 498 18.92 9.10 19.40
CA ARG A 498 17.69 8.59 18.80
C ARG A 498 16.58 8.49 19.84
N GLU A 499 15.36 8.74 19.41
CA GLU A 499 14.16 8.50 20.21
C GLU A 499 13.30 7.40 19.58
N MET A 500 12.66 6.60 20.43
CA MET A 500 11.66 5.63 20.00
C MET A 500 10.37 6.36 19.64
N PHE A 501 9.98 6.30 18.37
CA PHE A 501 8.82 7.00 17.84
C PHE A 501 7.80 6.03 17.23
N GLY A 502 6.52 6.39 17.29
CA GLY A 502 5.42 5.66 16.66
C GLY A 502 4.69 4.69 17.59
N GLY A 503 4.10 3.65 16.99
CA GLY A 503 3.22 2.68 17.66
C GLY A 503 1.84 2.59 16.99
N PHE A 504 1.27 1.40 16.96
CA PHE A 504 0.04 1.11 16.21
C PHE A 504 -1.14 2.01 16.63
N PHE A 505 -1.44 2.02 17.94
CA PHE A 505 -2.51 2.86 18.49
C PHE A 505 -2.17 4.35 18.46
N TRP A 506 -0.89 4.69 18.54
CA TRP A 506 -0.43 6.07 18.40
C TRP A 506 -0.78 6.62 17.01
N PHE A 507 -0.49 5.87 15.93
CA PHE A 507 -0.80 6.29 14.57
C PHE A 507 -2.30 6.50 14.34
N TRP A 508 -3.14 5.57 14.80
CA TRP A 508 -4.59 5.73 14.72
C TRP A 508 -5.10 6.94 15.52
N LYS A 509 -4.56 7.16 16.72
CA LYS A 509 -4.90 8.33 17.53
C LYS A 509 -4.55 9.63 16.81
N GLN A 510 -3.36 9.73 16.21
CA GLN A 510 -2.93 10.92 15.47
C GLN A 510 -3.72 11.16 14.18
N TYR A 511 -4.07 10.09 13.47
CA TYR A 511 -4.89 10.16 12.26
C TYR A 511 -6.30 10.64 12.58
N LEU A 512 -6.98 10.00 13.55
CA LEU A 512 -8.35 10.34 13.93
C LEU A 512 -8.47 11.70 14.61
N SER A 513 -7.43 12.16 15.31
CA SER A 513 -7.43 13.50 15.92
C SER A 513 -7.16 14.62 14.91
N GLY A 514 -6.78 14.32 13.67
CA GLY A 514 -6.37 15.32 12.68
C GLY A 514 -4.99 15.96 12.96
N ARG A 515 -4.36 15.65 14.09
CA ARG A 515 -3.03 16.17 14.45
C ARG A 515 -1.96 15.73 13.47
N LEU A 516 -2.13 14.56 12.85
CA LEU A 516 -1.17 14.09 11.85
C LEU A 516 -1.03 15.07 10.66
N ILE A 517 -2.13 15.67 10.20
CA ILE A 517 -2.07 16.62 9.10
C ILE A 517 -1.69 18.03 9.57
N GLU A 518 -2.12 18.44 10.77
CA GLU A 518 -1.83 19.78 11.31
C GLU A 518 -0.40 19.93 11.85
N GLU A 519 0.16 18.86 12.43
CA GLU A 519 1.49 18.88 13.06
C GLU A 519 2.58 18.37 12.12
N GLU A 520 2.35 17.23 11.48
CA GLU A 520 3.33 16.59 10.60
C GLU A 520 3.06 16.90 9.13
N GLY A 521 1.84 17.31 8.75
CA GLY A 521 1.50 17.53 7.35
C GLY A 521 1.59 16.26 6.51
N ILE A 522 1.23 15.11 7.09
CA ILE A 522 1.15 13.86 6.34
C ILE A 522 -0.24 13.78 5.71
N TRP A 523 -0.26 13.90 4.39
CA TRP A 523 -1.44 13.66 3.60
C TRP A 523 -1.60 12.15 3.36
N ILE A 524 -2.80 11.60 3.53
CA ILE A 524 -3.09 10.21 3.14
C ILE A 524 -3.63 10.20 1.71
N HIS A 525 -2.93 9.48 0.84
CA HIS A 525 -3.29 9.34 -0.57
C HIS A 525 -4.70 8.79 -0.72
N THR A 526 -5.50 9.38 -1.61
CA THR A 526 -6.92 9.03 -1.69
C THR A 526 -7.13 7.67 -2.37
N ARG A 527 -6.22 7.22 -3.25
CA ARG A 527 -6.26 5.84 -3.79
C ARG A 527 -6.05 4.78 -2.71
N LEU A 528 -5.07 4.98 -1.83
CA LEU A 528 -4.81 4.06 -0.71
C LEU A 528 -5.98 4.04 0.27
N LEU A 529 -6.59 5.20 0.52
CA LEU A 529 -7.80 5.29 1.32
C LEU A 529 -8.98 4.55 0.66
N ALA A 530 -9.18 4.70 -0.66
CA ALA A 530 -10.19 3.98 -1.42
C ALA A 530 -9.96 2.46 -1.36
N GLY A 531 -8.73 2.01 -1.58
CA GLY A 531 -8.36 0.60 -1.47
C GLY A 531 -8.60 0.05 -0.07
N ASN A 532 -8.26 0.80 0.98
CA ASN A 532 -8.52 0.38 2.35
C ASN A 532 -10.02 0.30 2.67
N ILE A 533 -10.81 1.27 2.21
CA ILE A 533 -12.28 1.23 2.35
C ILE A 533 -12.86 0.03 1.60
N ALA A 534 -12.37 -0.27 0.39
CA ALA A 534 -12.76 -1.46 -0.36
C ALA A 534 -12.43 -2.74 0.42
N GLN A 535 -11.26 -2.81 1.07
CA GLN A 535 -10.90 -3.95 1.94
C GLN A 535 -11.87 -4.12 3.12
N PHE A 536 -12.25 -3.02 3.80
CA PHE A 536 -13.28 -3.08 4.84
C PHE A 536 -14.62 -3.57 4.29
N ILE A 537 -15.08 -3.00 3.18
CA ILE A 537 -16.36 -3.38 2.55
C ILE A 537 -16.36 -4.85 2.15
N LEU A 538 -15.28 -5.36 1.53
CA LEU A 538 -15.15 -6.77 1.16
C LEU A 538 -15.14 -7.68 2.38
N THR A 539 -14.45 -7.27 3.45
CA THR A 539 -14.38 -8.03 4.70
C THR A 539 -15.74 -8.10 5.41
N PHE A 540 -16.45 -6.97 5.52
CA PHE A 540 -17.81 -6.95 6.09
C PHE A 540 -18.82 -7.63 5.18
N GLY A 541 -18.67 -7.47 3.86
CA GLY A 541 -19.45 -8.17 2.84
C GLY A 541 -19.33 -9.67 3.01
N LEU A 542 -18.12 -10.21 3.18
CA LEU A 542 -17.92 -11.64 3.48
C LEU A 542 -18.69 -12.09 4.72
N LEU A 543 -18.67 -11.31 5.80
CA LEU A 543 -19.39 -11.68 7.02
C LEU A 543 -20.91 -11.71 6.78
N VAL A 544 -21.45 -10.68 6.12
CA VAL A 544 -22.87 -10.56 5.81
C VAL A 544 -23.30 -11.66 4.83
N PHE A 545 -22.67 -11.73 3.66
CA PHE A 545 -22.99 -12.73 2.63
C PHE A 545 -22.71 -14.15 3.12
N GLY A 546 -21.58 -14.38 3.79
CA GLY A 546 -21.26 -15.66 4.41
C GLY A 546 -22.35 -16.12 5.38
N SER A 547 -22.89 -15.21 6.20
CA SER A 547 -23.98 -15.55 7.12
C SER A 547 -25.28 -15.98 6.43
N PHE A 548 -25.61 -15.40 5.27
CA PHE A 548 -26.79 -15.76 4.49
C PHE A 548 -26.58 -17.04 3.68
N PHE A 549 -25.44 -17.17 3.00
CA PHE A 549 -25.18 -18.29 2.08
C PHE A 549 -24.79 -19.60 2.78
N ILE A 550 -24.35 -19.58 4.04
CA ILE A 550 -23.98 -20.82 4.74
C ILE A 550 -25.15 -21.82 4.75
N ASP A 551 -26.37 -21.37 5.03
CA ASP A 551 -27.52 -22.29 5.08
C ASP A 551 -27.88 -22.83 3.69
N ASP A 552 -27.76 -22.01 2.65
CA ASP A 552 -27.99 -22.44 1.27
C ASP A 552 -26.93 -23.43 0.81
N ILE A 553 -25.64 -23.20 1.11
CA ILE A 553 -24.55 -24.12 0.81
C ILE A 553 -24.73 -25.43 1.57
N VAL A 554 -25.07 -25.38 2.86
CA VAL A 554 -25.33 -26.58 3.66
C VAL A 554 -26.50 -27.36 3.09
N ASN A 555 -27.59 -26.68 2.70
CA ASN A 555 -28.75 -27.32 2.10
C ASN A 555 -28.45 -27.88 0.70
N MET A 556 -27.65 -27.19 -0.11
CA MET A 556 -27.23 -27.64 -1.44
C MET A 556 -26.33 -28.87 -1.35
N VAL A 557 -25.29 -28.82 -0.51
CA VAL A 557 -24.39 -29.97 -0.28
C VAL A 557 -25.17 -31.14 0.29
N TYR A 558 -26.06 -30.89 1.25
CA TYR A 558 -26.88 -31.95 1.83
C TYR A 558 -27.87 -32.51 0.81
N ARG A 559 -28.52 -31.69 -0.03
CA ARG A 559 -29.36 -32.19 -1.13
C ARG A 559 -28.55 -33.01 -2.12
N ALA A 560 -27.32 -32.60 -2.46
CA ALA A 560 -26.47 -33.40 -3.34
C ALA A 560 -26.11 -34.76 -2.71
N LEU A 561 -25.84 -34.77 -1.40
CA LEU A 561 -25.63 -36.00 -0.62
C LEU A 561 -26.91 -36.85 -0.51
N ASP A 562 -28.07 -36.20 -0.37
CA ASP A 562 -29.37 -36.84 -0.26
C ASP A 562 -29.84 -37.39 -1.62
N THR A 563 -29.53 -36.73 -2.73
CA THR A 563 -29.73 -37.28 -4.09
C THR A 563 -28.84 -38.49 -4.35
N MET A 564 -27.67 -38.58 -3.69
CA MET A 564 -26.87 -39.80 -3.68
C MET A 564 -27.42 -40.89 -2.74
N ARG A 565 -28.28 -40.51 -1.77
CA ARG A 565 -28.88 -41.41 -0.76
C ARG A 565 -30.26 -41.94 -1.15
N SER A 566 -31.08 -41.10 -1.77
CA SER A 566 -32.44 -41.44 -2.15
C SER A 566 -32.40 -42.16 -3.48
N PRO A 567 -32.75 -43.47 -3.52
CA PRO A 567 -33.28 -44.06 -4.73
C PRO A 567 -34.35 -43.11 -5.32
N GLY A 568 -34.19 -42.74 -6.59
CA GLY A 568 -34.90 -41.67 -7.29
C GLY A 568 -36.42 -41.65 -7.15
N ASN A 569 -36.93 -40.42 -7.18
CA ASN A 569 -38.32 -39.98 -7.41
C ASN A 569 -39.38 -41.09 -7.49
N ASP A 570 -40.14 -41.30 -6.40
CA ASP A 570 -41.24 -42.27 -6.28
C ASP A 570 -42.28 -42.26 -7.43
N ASN A 571 -42.31 -41.19 -8.22
CA ASN A 571 -43.25 -41.01 -9.32
C ASN A 571 -42.88 -41.75 -10.62
N CYS A 572 -41.67 -42.29 -10.73
CA CYS A 572 -41.25 -43.13 -11.85
C CYS A 572 -40.99 -44.58 -11.45
N GLY A 573 -41.78 -45.11 -10.52
CA GLY A 573 -41.85 -46.54 -10.29
C GLY A 573 -42.30 -47.27 -11.55
N CYS A 574 -41.50 -48.20 -12.04
CA CYS A 574 -41.86 -49.07 -13.16
C CYS A 574 -42.38 -50.39 -12.61
N ARG A 575 -43.11 -51.16 -13.40
CA ARG A 575 -43.55 -52.51 -13.02
C ARG A 575 -42.90 -53.53 -13.95
N PHE A 576 -42.36 -54.60 -13.41
CA PHE A 576 -41.80 -55.70 -14.17
C PHE A 576 -42.42 -57.00 -13.67
N ASP A 577 -42.53 -57.97 -14.55
CA ASP A 577 -42.83 -59.33 -14.13
C ASP A 577 -41.52 -60.05 -13.86
N ILE A 578 -41.31 -60.49 -12.62
CA ILE A 578 -40.07 -61.14 -12.19
C ILE A 578 -39.90 -62.51 -12.84
N ASP A 579 -41.00 -63.20 -13.13
CA ASP A 579 -41.00 -64.48 -13.85
C ASP A 579 -40.60 -64.30 -15.32
N SER A 580 -40.72 -63.07 -15.84
CA SER A 580 -40.27 -62.67 -17.18
C SER A 580 -38.82 -62.15 -17.19
N CYS A 581 -38.14 -62.15 -16.05
CA CYS A 581 -36.74 -61.72 -15.95
C CYS A 581 -35.77 -62.89 -16.04
N ILE A 582 -34.70 -62.70 -16.81
CA ILE A 582 -33.59 -63.63 -16.89
C ILE A 582 -32.48 -63.12 -15.97
N PHE A 583 -32.18 -63.87 -14.92
CA PHE A 583 -31.06 -63.61 -14.02
C PHE A 583 -29.87 -64.47 -14.45
N PRO A 584 -28.82 -63.92 -15.09
CA PRO A 584 -27.61 -64.68 -15.38
C PRO A 584 -27.00 -65.22 -14.07
N VAL A 585 -26.80 -66.54 -14.04
CA VAL A 585 -26.15 -67.27 -12.95
C VAL A 585 -24.78 -67.75 -13.44
N GLU A 586 -23.72 -67.42 -12.72
CA GLU A 586 -22.37 -67.94 -12.97
C GLU A 586 -21.94 -68.76 -11.74
N ASN A 587 -21.65 -70.05 -11.92
CA ASN A 587 -21.24 -70.97 -10.83
C ASN A 587 -22.22 -71.02 -9.63
N GLU A 588 -23.52 -71.22 -9.90
CA GLU A 588 -24.59 -71.27 -8.89
C GLU A 588 -24.84 -69.95 -8.12
N GLN A 589 -24.11 -68.87 -8.41
CA GLN A 589 -24.34 -67.54 -7.82
C GLN A 589 -24.93 -66.59 -8.86
N SER A 590 -26.08 -65.99 -8.56
CA SER A 590 -26.65 -64.94 -9.41
C SER A 590 -25.82 -63.66 -9.29
N LEU A 591 -25.57 -62.97 -10.41
CA LEU A 591 -24.78 -61.73 -10.44
C LEU A 591 -25.52 -60.52 -9.83
N GLY A 592 -26.72 -60.72 -9.27
CA GLY A 592 -27.60 -59.64 -8.81
C GLY A 592 -28.14 -58.74 -9.92
N ILE A 593 -27.93 -59.11 -11.19
CA ILE A 593 -28.41 -58.39 -12.37
C ILE A 593 -29.55 -59.20 -12.98
N GLY A 594 -30.67 -58.56 -13.28
CA GLY A 594 -31.79 -59.16 -14.01
C GLY A 594 -31.97 -58.49 -15.37
N ILE A 595 -32.15 -59.27 -16.42
CA ILE A 595 -32.60 -58.76 -17.72
C ILE A 595 -34.10 -59.03 -17.78
N CYS A 596 -34.88 -58.01 -17.52
CA CYS A 596 -36.33 -58.11 -17.48
C CYS A 596 -36.93 -57.71 -18.80
N ASP A 597 -37.75 -58.59 -19.35
CA ASP A 597 -38.56 -58.25 -20.48
C ASP A 597 -39.90 -57.63 -20.05
N ASP A 598 -40.47 -56.80 -20.92
CA ASP A 598 -41.78 -56.18 -20.72
C ASP A 598 -41.91 -55.34 -19.43
N VAL A 599 -40.87 -54.58 -19.08
CA VAL A 599 -40.91 -53.58 -18.02
C VAL A 599 -41.86 -52.45 -18.42
N ILE A 600 -42.91 -52.27 -17.63
CA ILE A 600 -44.01 -51.33 -17.81
C ILE A 600 -43.70 -50.01 -17.10
N PHE A 601 -43.75 -48.91 -17.84
CA PHE A 601 -43.66 -47.55 -17.30
C PHE A 601 -45.08 -46.98 -17.21
N PRO A 602 -45.65 -46.81 -16.00
CA PRO A 602 -47.04 -46.39 -15.83
C PRO A 602 -47.28 -44.94 -16.26
N ASN A 603 -46.23 -44.14 -16.36
CA ASN A 603 -46.31 -42.76 -16.83
C ASN A 603 -45.32 -42.53 -17.98
N LYS A 604 -45.83 -42.07 -19.13
CA LYS A 604 -45.01 -41.77 -20.31
C LYS A 604 -43.93 -40.72 -20.02
N THR A 605 -44.15 -39.83 -19.05
CA THR A 605 -43.13 -38.83 -18.66
C THR A 605 -41.88 -39.47 -18.06
N CYS A 606 -41.94 -40.73 -17.61
CA CYS A 606 -40.76 -41.45 -17.12
C CYS A 606 -39.81 -41.84 -18.24
N VAL A 607 -40.31 -41.97 -19.48
CA VAL A 607 -39.48 -42.21 -20.66
C VAL A 607 -38.59 -40.99 -20.94
N ASP A 608 -39.08 -39.77 -20.67
CA ASP A 608 -38.31 -38.53 -20.84
C ASP A 608 -37.13 -38.41 -19.83
N HIS A 609 -37.15 -39.20 -18.76
CA HIS A 609 -36.04 -39.31 -17.81
C HIS A 609 -34.94 -40.25 -18.29
N PHE A 610 -35.09 -40.91 -19.44
CA PHE A 610 -34.03 -41.66 -20.09
C PHE A 610 -33.36 -40.81 -21.16
N VAL A 611 -32.03 -40.83 -21.20
CA VAL A 611 -31.25 -40.13 -22.23
C VAL A 611 -30.63 -41.18 -23.15
N PRO A 612 -30.75 -41.02 -24.48
CA PRO A 612 -30.08 -41.89 -25.43
C PRO A 612 -28.57 -41.82 -25.21
N ILE A 613 -27.90 -42.97 -25.27
CA ILE A 613 -26.44 -43.02 -25.12
C ILE A 613 -25.82 -42.18 -26.26
N PRO A 614 -25.05 -41.11 -25.95
CA PRO A 614 -24.58 -40.17 -26.96
C PRO A 614 -23.73 -40.86 -28.02
N LEU A 615 -23.98 -40.55 -29.30
CA LEU A 615 -23.35 -41.15 -30.48
C LEU A 615 -21.81 -41.13 -30.44
N GLY A 616 -21.19 -40.15 -29.77
CA GLY A 616 -19.73 -40.07 -29.62
C GLY A 616 -19.09 -41.06 -28.63
N LEU A 617 -19.89 -41.76 -27.82
CA LEU A 617 -19.42 -42.91 -27.02
C LEU A 617 -19.53 -44.24 -27.77
N GLN A 618 -19.99 -44.24 -29.03
CA GLN A 618 -20.13 -45.47 -29.82
C GLN A 618 -18.78 -46.11 -30.17
N ASP A 619 -17.70 -45.34 -30.28
CA ASP A 619 -16.36 -45.89 -30.54
C ASP A 619 -15.69 -46.50 -29.29
N LEU A 620 -16.10 -46.07 -28.08
CA LEU A 620 -15.74 -46.70 -26.80
C LEU A 620 -16.67 -47.88 -26.45
N LYS A 621 -17.74 -48.10 -27.23
CA LYS A 621 -18.82 -49.06 -26.99
C LYS A 621 -18.37 -50.51 -27.19
N ASP A 622 -17.42 -50.73 -28.10
CA ASP A 622 -16.85 -52.07 -28.33
C ASP A 622 -15.92 -52.51 -27.18
N GLU A 623 -15.32 -51.59 -26.42
CA GLU A 623 -14.39 -51.93 -25.34
C GLU A 623 -14.97 -51.78 -23.92
N MET A 624 -15.87 -50.83 -23.64
CA MET A 624 -16.26 -50.52 -22.24
C MET A 624 -17.66 -50.95 -21.81
N ILE A 625 -18.65 -51.01 -22.70
CA ILE A 625 -20.03 -51.36 -22.30
C ILE A 625 -20.37 -52.79 -22.73
N CYS A 626 -19.91 -53.21 -23.91
CA CYS A 626 -19.96 -54.61 -24.29
C CYS A 626 -18.74 -55.38 -23.74
N GLY A 627 -17.56 -54.78 -23.56
CA GLY A 627 -16.35 -55.53 -23.16
C GLY A 627 -16.39 -56.21 -21.78
N PRO A 628 -16.74 -55.53 -20.68
CA PRO A 628 -16.73 -56.13 -19.34
C PRO A 628 -18.03 -56.85 -19.00
N ILE A 629 -19.18 -56.27 -19.35
CA ILE A 629 -20.50 -56.90 -19.15
C ILE A 629 -20.64 -58.11 -20.08
N SER A 630 -20.19 -58.04 -21.33
CA SER A 630 -20.14 -59.25 -22.17
C SER A 630 -19.02 -60.19 -21.76
N ARG A 631 -17.84 -59.80 -21.26
CA ARG A 631 -16.86 -60.81 -20.80
C ARG A 631 -17.32 -61.61 -19.58
N HIS A 632 -18.13 -61.03 -18.70
CA HIS A 632 -18.76 -61.78 -17.59
C HIS A 632 -20.06 -62.49 -17.98
N ILE A 633 -20.83 -61.98 -18.94
CA ILE A 633 -22.04 -62.67 -19.44
C ILE A 633 -21.67 -63.76 -20.48
N PHE A 634 -20.58 -63.60 -21.23
CA PHE A 634 -20.09 -64.56 -22.23
C PHE A 634 -19.16 -65.64 -21.66
N SER A 635 -18.70 -65.56 -20.41
CA SER A 635 -18.19 -66.78 -19.74
C SER A 635 -19.30 -67.80 -19.47
N VAL A 636 -20.58 -67.38 -19.57
CA VAL A 636 -21.77 -68.25 -19.57
C VAL A 636 -22.09 -68.81 -20.98
N GLU A 637 -21.48 -68.27 -22.05
CA GLU A 637 -21.69 -68.75 -23.44
C GLU A 637 -21.10 -70.16 -23.69
N ALA A 638 -20.22 -70.64 -22.81
CA ALA A 638 -19.76 -72.03 -22.85
C ALA A 638 -20.82 -73.05 -22.40
N GLN A 639 -21.90 -72.62 -21.72
CA GLN A 639 -22.99 -73.51 -21.28
C GLN A 639 -24.36 -73.20 -21.92
N LEU A 640 -24.56 -71.99 -22.49
CA LEU A 640 -25.82 -71.63 -23.17
C LEU A 640 -25.92 -72.05 -24.65
N ASN A 641 -24.86 -72.65 -25.21
CA ASN A 641 -24.88 -73.16 -26.60
C ASN A 641 -25.76 -74.40 -26.84
N GLU A 642 -26.43 -74.98 -25.82
CA GLU A 642 -27.39 -76.07 -26.00
C GLU A 642 -28.88 -75.67 -25.94
N ILE A 643 -29.22 -74.41 -25.63
CA ILE A 643 -30.60 -73.91 -25.69
C ILE A 643 -30.69 -72.81 -26.76
N SER A 644 -30.47 -73.20 -28.01
CA SER A 644 -30.73 -72.36 -29.18
C SER A 644 -32.23 -72.36 -29.51
N LEU A 645 -32.99 -71.45 -28.92
CA LEU A 645 -34.26 -70.99 -29.48
C LEU A 645 -34.10 -69.54 -29.95
N GLY A 646 -33.72 -69.39 -31.22
CA GLY A 646 -34.20 -68.29 -32.08
C GLY A 646 -33.79 -66.84 -31.82
N LEU A 647 -32.84 -66.53 -30.93
CA LEU A 647 -32.34 -65.16 -30.79
C LEU A 647 -31.17 -64.93 -31.76
N THR A 648 -31.47 -64.37 -32.93
CA THR A 648 -30.46 -63.68 -33.76
C THR A 648 -29.73 -62.64 -32.90
N PRO A 649 -28.41 -62.42 -33.09
CA PRO A 649 -27.67 -61.44 -32.32
C PRO A 649 -28.33 -60.08 -32.53
N LEU A 650 -28.98 -59.57 -31.48
CA LEU A 650 -29.57 -58.24 -31.49
C LEU A 650 -28.49 -57.29 -31.99
N GLY A 651 -28.70 -56.69 -33.16
CA GLY A 651 -27.97 -55.47 -33.51
C GLY A 651 -28.17 -54.53 -32.33
N CYS A 652 -27.08 -54.15 -31.67
CA CYS A 652 -27.13 -53.30 -30.48
C CYS A 652 -27.95 -52.06 -30.82
N TYR A 653 -29.18 -52.01 -30.28
CA TYR A 653 -30.22 -51.08 -30.68
C TYR A 653 -29.70 -49.63 -30.62
N ASP A 654 -30.01 -48.84 -31.65
CA ASP A 654 -29.86 -47.37 -31.67
C ASP A 654 -30.77 -46.66 -30.63
N GLN A 655 -31.50 -47.43 -29.82
CA GLN A 655 -32.52 -46.97 -28.88
C GLN A 655 -32.21 -47.34 -27.42
N MET A 656 -30.99 -47.81 -27.12
CA MET A 656 -30.60 -47.97 -25.72
C MET A 656 -30.51 -46.61 -25.03
N MET A 657 -31.28 -46.49 -23.95
CA MET A 657 -31.29 -45.30 -23.13
C MET A 657 -30.90 -45.65 -21.70
N VAL A 658 -30.20 -44.73 -21.06
CA VAL A 658 -29.79 -44.83 -19.66
C VAL A 658 -30.61 -43.81 -18.87
N PRO A 659 -31.16 -44.18 -17.71
CA PRO A 659 -31.93 -43.23 -16.95
C PRO A 659 -31.01 -42.15 -16.37
N VAL A 660 -31.48 -40.90 -16.41
CA VAL A 660 -30.77 -39.73 -15.87
C VAL A 660 -30.72 -39.77 -14.33
N GLN A 661 -31.66 -40.49 -13.71
CA GLN A 661 -31.77 -40.73 -12.27
C GLN A 661 -32.14 -42.20 -12.03
N GLY A 662 -31.81 -42.78 -10.88
CA GLY A 662 -32.19 -44.18 -10.58
C GLY A 662 -33.72 -44.36 -10.70
N ILE A 663 -34.16 -45.15 -11.66
CA ILE A 663 -35.56 -45.53 -11.86
C ILE A 663 -35.74 -46.91 -11.25
N TYR A 664 -36.71 -47.08 -10.37
CA TYR A 664 -36.92 -48.36 -9.68
C TYR A 664 -38.08 -49.09 -10.33
N SER A 665 -37.86 -50.34 -10.71
CA SER A 665 -38.91 -51.24 -11.17
C SER A 665 -39.45 -52.03 -9.98
N SER A 666 -40.71 -52.46 -9.99
CA SER A 666 -41.39 -53.25 -8.95
C SER A 666 -42.19 -54.42 -9.54
N SER A 667 -42.43 -55.53 -8.82
CA SER A 667 -43.17 -56.68 -9.38
C SER A 667 -44.62 -56.38 -9.80
N ASN A 668 -45.11 -56.95 -10.90
CA ASN A 668 -46.44 -56.69 -11.48
C ASN A 668 -47.63 -57.02 -10.56
N GLU A 669 -47.49 -58.00 -9.65
CA GLU A 669 -48.55 -58.42 -8.72
C GLU A 669 -48.48 -57.74 -7.33
N SER A 670 -47.59 -56.76 -7.17
CA SER A 670 -47.34 -56.17 -5.86
C SER A 670 -48.42 -55.20 -5.39
N SER A 671 -48.96 -55.44 -4.20
CA SER A 671 -49.61 -54.38 -3.42
C SER A 671 -48.54 -53.43 -2.85
N LEU A 672 -48.91 -52.19 -2.49
CA LEU A 672 -47.98 -51.23 -1.85
C LEU A 672 -47.22 -51.83 -0.65
N ASP A 673 -47.82 -52.81 0.02
CA ASP A 673 -47.25 -53.44 1.21
C ASP A 673 -46.35 -54.66 0.87
N THR A 674 -46.44 -55.22 -0.35
CA THR A 674 -45.73 -56.45 -0.75
C THR A 674 -45.12 -56.31 -2.14
N PHE A 675 -43.92 -55.74 -2.25
CA PHE A 675 -43.26 -55.48 -3.54
C PHE A 675 -41.89 -56.15 -3.67
N CYS A 676 -41.32 -56.11 -4.88
CA CYS A 676 -39.92 -56.44 -5.12
C CYS A 676 -39.34 -55.42 -6.09
N SER A 677 -38.36 -54.61 -5.69
CA SER A 677 -37.85 -53.49 -6.47
C SER A 677 -36.35 -53.47 -6.71
N ALA A 678 -35.93 -52.94 -7.87
CA ALA A 678 -34.53 -52.74 -8.22
C ALA A 678 -34.34 -51.56 -9.17
N PRO A 679 -33.16 -50.89 -9.18
CA PRO A 679 -32.84 -49.82 -10.08
C PRO A 679 -32.63 -50.37 -11.48
N ILE A 680 -33.02 -49.57 -12.45
CA ILE A 680 -32.83 -49.83 -13.86
C ILE A 680 -31.50 -49.21 -14.30
N LEU A 681 -30.64 -49.99 -14.92
CA LEU A 681 -29.36 -49.56 -15.48
C LEU A 681 -29.53 -49.00 -16.90
N SER A 682 -30.23 -49.74 -17.75
CA SER A 682 -30.49 -49.37 -19.13
C SER A 682 -31.76 -50.05 -19.62
N CYS A 683 -32.44 -49.41 -20.56
CA CYS A 683 -33.62 -49.97 -21.21
C CYS A 683 -33.54 -49.82 -22.72
N ALA A 684 -34.15 -50.77 -23.42
CA ALA A 684 -34.48 -50.68 -24.84
C ALA A 684 -36.00 -50.68 -24.99
N PHE A 685 -36.56 -49.59 -25.50
CA PHE A 685 -37.99 -49.42 -25.65
C PHE A 685 -38.56 -50.37 -26.72
N LYS A 686 -39.65 -51.08 -26.41
CA LYS A 686 -40.29 -52.05 -27.30
C LYS A 686 -41.56 -51.53 -27.97
N GLY A 687 -42.28 -50.63 -27.31
CA GLY A 687 -43.57 -50.11 -27.81
C GLY A 687 -44.48 -49.68 -26.68
N GLU A 688 -45.77 -49.51 -26.98
CA GLU A 688 -46.81 -49.31 -25.98
C GLU A 688 -47.71 -50.55 -25.92
N ASN A 689 -48.14 -50.94 -24.73
CA ASN A 689 -49.14 -51.99 -24.55
C ASN A 689 -50.54 -51.47 -24.92
N ASP A 690 -51.52 -52.37 -24.98
CA ASP A 690 -52.91 -52.02 -25.35
C ASP A 690 -53.58 -51.00 -24.39
N THR A 691 -53.02 -50.83 -23.18
CA THR A 691 -53.46 -49.83 -22.19
C THR A 691 -52.75 -48.47 -22.34
N GLY A 692 -51.84 -48.33 -23.31
CA GLY A 692 -51.07 -47.11 -23.58
C GLY A 692 -49.89 -46.87 -22.63
N GLU A 693 -49.51 -47.88 -21.84
CA GLU A 693 -48.30 -47.86 -21.02
C GLU A 693 -47.10 -48.27 -21.89
N SER A 694 -45.95 -47.69 -21.61
CA SER A 694 -44.72 -47.98 -22.35
C SER A 694 -44.08 -49.28 -21.87
N LEU A 695 -43.67 -50.13 -22.82
CA LEU A 695 -42.95 -51.38 -22.59
C LEU A 695 -41.48 -51.23 -22.99
N ALA A 696 -40.58 -51.73 -22.16
CA ALA A 696 -39.16 -51.82 -22.50
C ALA A 696 -38.53 -53.12 -21.97
N SER A 697 -37.48 -53.59 -22.63
CA SER A 697 -36.57 -54.57 -22.05
C SER A 697 -35.50 -53.84 -21.28
N CYS A 698 -35.37 -54.09 -19.98
CA CYS A 698 -34.46 -53.36 -19.11
C CYS A 698 -33.49 -54.28 -18.39
N VAL A 699 -32.26 -53.82 -18.24
CA VAL A 699 -31.30 -54.40 -17.31
C VAL A 699 -31.53 -53.74 -15.96
N ILE A 700 -31.87 -54.53 -14.95
CA ILE A 700 -32.18 -54.08 -13.60
C ILE A 700 -31.24 -54.73 -12.59
N GLY A 701 -31.16 -54.17 -11.38
CA GLY A 701 -30.35 -54.74 -10.31
C GLY A 701 -28.87 -54.33 -10.37
N PHE A 702 -28.54 -53.22 -11.03
CA PHE A 702 -27.16 -52.74 -11.09
C PHE A 702 -27.10 -51.22 -10.91
N GLU A 703 -26.36 -50.75 -9.91
CA GLU A 703 -26.25 -49.34 -9.55
C GLU A 703 -24.79 -48.96 -9.34
N PHE A 704 -24.33 -47.88 -10.00
CA PHE A 704 -22.96 -47.35 -9.89
C PHE A 704 -21.82 -48.37 -10.08
N GLY A 705 -22.00 -49.38 -10.93
CA GLY A 705 -20.95 -50.39 -11.15
C GLY A 705 -20.98 -51.55 -10.16
N MET A 706 -21.96 -51.62 -9.27
CA MET A 706 -22.15 -52.69 -8.29
C MET A 706 -23.55 -53.31 -8.41
N PRO A 707 -23.71 -54.62 -8.19
CA PRO A 707 -25.04 -55.22 -8.18
C PRO A 707 -25.88 -54.67 -7.01
N PHE A 708 -27.17 -54.48 -7.26
CA PHE A 708 -28.11 -53.87 -6.34
C PHE A 708 -28.93 -54.93 -5.59
N LYS A 709 -29.26 -54.65 -4.32
CA LYS A 709 -30.12 -55.51 -3.49
C LYS A 709 -31.58 -55.29 -3.87
N PHE A 710 -32.20 -56.26 -4.52
CA PHE A 710 -33.65 -56.22 -4.74
C PHE A 710 -34.39 -56.03 -3.40
N HIS A 711 -35.28 -55.05 -3.30
CA HIS A 711 -35.93 -54.64 -2.05
C HIS A 711 -37.42 -55.01 -2.02
N GLY A 712 -37.91 -55.52 -0.88
CA GLY A 712 -39.32 -55.79 -0.64
C GLY A 712 -39.67 -57.26 -0.37
N GLU A 713 -40.84 -57.51 0.21
CA GLU A 713 -41.26 -58.81 0.76
C GLU A 713 -41.37 -59.90 -0.32
N LEU A 714 -41.72 -59.55 -1.56
CA LEU A 714 -41.81 -60.52 -2.66
C LEU A 714 -40.44 -61.04 -3.11
N CYS A 715 -39.38 -60.22 -3.01
CA CYS A 715 -38.04 -60.65 -3.43
C CYS A 715 -37.50 -61.81 -2.56
N GLN A 716 -37.97 -61.91 -1.32
CA GLN A 716 -37.50 -62.91 -0.36
C GLN A 716 -37.89 -64.34 -0.76
N ASN A 717 -38.97 -64.51 -1.52
CA ASN A 717 -39.43 -65.84 -1.95
C ASN A 717 -38.64 -66.39 -3.15
N TYR A 718 -37.78 -65.59 -3.80
CA TYR A 718 -36.97 -66.02 -4.94
C TYR A 718 -35.58 -66.44 -4.46
N THR A 719 -35.41 -67.75 -4.24
CA THR A 719 -34.17 -68.34 -3.71
C THR A 719 -32.92 -68.02 -4.54
N HIS A 720 -33.07 -67.71 -5.83
CA HIS A 720 -31.96 -67.27 -6.70
C HIS A 720 -31.44 -65.86 -6.38
N ILE A 721 -32.23 -65.03 -5.71
CA ILE A 721 -31.84 -63.69 -5.22
C ILE A 721 -31.29 -63.78 -3.79
N GLU A 722 -31.67 -64.81 -3.03
CA GLU A 722 -31.23 -65.02 -1.64
C GLU A 722 -29.74 -65.34 -1.50
N ASP A 723 -29.07 -65.99 -2.47
CA ASP A 723 -27.61 -66.23 -2.37
C ASP A 723 -26.79 -64.93 -2.43
N PHE A 724 -27.35 -63.87 -3.02
CA PHE A 724 -26.77 -62.53 -3.02
C PHE A 724 -26.97 -61.82 -1.66
N ARG A 725 -27.94 -62.26 -0.84
CA ARG A 725 -28.19 -61.76 0.52
C ARG A 725 -27.01 -62.00 1.45
N VAL A 726 -26.26 -63.08 1.29
CA VAL A 726 -25.08 -63.39 2.13
C VAL A 726 -23.90 -62.45 1.84
N LEU A 727 -23.78 -61.93 0.61
CA LEU A 727 -22.82 -60.88 0.25
C LEU A 727 -23.31 -59.48 0.64
N LEU A 728 -24.63 -59.30 0.80
CA LEU A 728 -25.28 -58.03 1.12
C LEU A 728 -25.71 -57.88 2.59
N GLU A 729 -25.65 -58.93 3.41
CA GLU A 729 -25.67 -58.79 4.88
C GLU A 729 -24.38 -58.11 5.36
N GLN A 730 -23.29 -58.17 4.57
CA GLN A 730 -22.17 -57.22 4.65
C GLN A 730 -22.52 -55.79 4.17
N LYS A 731 -23.68 -55.57 3.54
CA LYS A 731 -24.15 -54.27 3.04
C LYS A 731 -25.13 -53.56 3.98
N GLU A 732 -25.80 -54.25 4.92
CA GLU A 732 -26.43 -53.53 6.05
C GLU A 732 -25.36 -52.78 6.86
N ASP A 733 -24.20 -53.42 7.06
CA ASP A 733 -22.99 -52.74 7.56
C ASP A 733 -22.50 -51.63 6.63
N PHE A 734 -22.77 -51.69 5.32
CA PHE A 734 -22.32 -50.71 4.33
C PHE A 734 -23.22 -49.48 4.25
N ASP A 735 -24.56 -49.62 4.31
CA ASP A 735 -25.48 -48.48 4.36
C ASP A 735 -25.36 -47.78 5.72
N GLU A 736 -25.18 -48.54 6.81
CA GLU A 736 -24.81 -47.99 8.12
C GLU A 736 -23.41 -47.32 8.05
N ALA A 737 -22.43 -47.92 7.36
CA ALA A 737 -21.13 -47.28 7.14
C ALA A 737 -21.20 -46.03 6.24
N ILE A 738 -22.09 -45.96 5.26
CA ILE A 738 -22.32 -44.77 4.43
C ILE A 738 -22.96 -43.67 5.26
N ASP A 739 -23.98 -44.00 6.07
CA ASP A 739 -24.60 -43.06 6.99
C ASP A 739 -23.59 -42.57 8.05
N GLU A 740 -22.69 -43.45 8.49
CA GLU A 740 -21.52 -43.11 9.30
C GLU A 740 -20.40 -42.40 8.50
N MET A 741 -20.45 -42.30 7.17
CA MET A 741 -19.50 -41.51 6.39
C MET A 741 -20.05 -40.14 5.99
N ILE A 742 -21.36 -39.92 6.00
CA ILE A 742 -21.93 -38.64 5.59
C ILE A 742 -21.81 -37.62 6.73
N PRO A 743 -21.20 -36.44 6.50
CA PRO A 743 -21.11 -35.41 7.53
C PRO A 743 -22.51 -34.84 7.86
N THR A 744 -22.76 -34.62 9.14
CA THR A 744 -24.00 -33.99 9.62
C THR A 744 -24.07 -32.52 9.18
N LYS A 745 -25.28 -31.99 8.98
CA LYS A 745 -25.50 -30.56 8.65
C LYS A 745 -24.81 -29.62 9.65
N THR A 746 -24.80 -29.99 10.93
CA THR A 746 -24.15 -29.23 12.01
C THR A 746 -22.63 -29.19 11.89
N GLU A 747 -22.00 -30.28 11.45
CA GLU A 747 -20.55 -30.33 11.24
C GLU A 747 -20.13 -29.46 10.05
N ILE A 748 -20.84 -29.57 8.91
CA ILE A 748 -20.59 -28.72 7.73
C ILE A 748 -20.80 -27.25 8.09
N ARG A 749 -21.93 -26.91 8.73
CA ARG A 749 -22.26 -25.54 9.15
C ARG A 749 -21.19 -24.96 10.08
N SER A 750 -20.76 -25.72 11.09
CA SER A 750 -19.74 -25.26 12.05
C SER A 750 -18.38 -25.05 11.38
N ALA A 751 -17.99 -25.93 10.46
CA ALA A 751 -16.76 -25.80 9.69
C ALA A 751 -16.77 -24.55 8.80
N LEU A 752 -17.85 -24.32 8.06
CA LEU A 752 -18.01 -23.12 7.20
C LEU A 752 -17.97 -21.82 8.02
N TRP A 753 -18.69 -21.77 9.15
CA TRP A 753 -18.65 -20.61 10.06
C TRP A 753 -17.25 -20.32 10.57
N THR A 754 -16.49 -21.37 10.89
CA THR A 754 -15.11 -21.20 11.37
C THR A 754 -14.21 -20.62 10.27
N GLY A 755 -14.40 -21.05 9.02
CA GLY A 755 -13.77 -20.45 7.84
C GLY A 755 -14.11 -18.96 7.68
N VAL A 756 -15.40 -18.59 7.77
CA VAL A 756 -15.86 -17.18 7.65
C VAL A 756 -15.25 -16.31 8.75
N VAL A 757 -15.27 -16.76 10.01
CA VAL A 757 -14.70 -16.02 11.14
C VAL A 757 -13.19 -15.84 10.99
N ALA A 758 -12.46 -16.90 10.61
CA ALA A 758 -11.02 -16.82 10.38
C ALA A 758 -10.67 -15.81 9.28
N ALA A 759 -11.41 -15.86 8.16
CA ALA A 759 -11.23 -14.95 7.05
C ALA A 759 -11.60 -13.51 7.39
N PHE A 760 -12.66 -13.28 8.17
CA PHE A 760 -13.05 -11.98 8.67
C PHE A 760 -11.97 -11.36 9.58
N VAL A 761 -11.42 -12.15 10.53
CA VAL A 761 -10.35 -11.69 11.42
C VAL A 761 -9.08 -11.36 10.64
N ALA A 762 -8.72 -12.15 9.63
CA ALA A 762 -7.58 -11.85 8.76
C ALA A 762 -7.83 -10.58 7.92
N GLY A 763 -9.01 -10.46 7.31
CA GLY A 763 -9.43 -9.30 6.52
C GLY A 763 -9.39 -7.99 7.33
N ILE A 764 -9.98 -7.99 8.52
CA ILE A 764 -10.01 -6.80 9.37
C ILE A 764 -8.62 -6.45 9.91
N SER A 765 -7.82 -7.45 10.28
CA SER A 765 -6.44 -7.22 10.71
C SER A 765 -5.60 -6.56 9.61
N ASN A 766 -5.81 -6.95 8.36
CA ASN A 766 -5.11 -6.37 7.22
C ASN A 766 -5.54 -4.91 6.95
N ALA A 767 -6.85 -4.67 6.87
CA ALA A 767 -7.40 -3.33 6.62
C ALA A 767 -7.00 -2.31 7.70
N VAL A 768 -7.01 -2.71 8.98
CA VAL A 768 -6.65 -1.81 10.09
C VAL A 768 -5.14 -1.52 10.14
N VAL A 769 -4.29 -2.39 9.59
CA VAL A 769 -2.82 -2.22 9.56
C VAL A 769 -2.36 -1.26 8.45
N CYS A 770 -3.12 -1.11 7.36
CA CYS A 770 -2.71 -0.36 6.18
C CYS A 770 -2.37 1.12 6.49
N ILE A 771 -3.27 1.84 7.18
CA ILE A 771 -3.07 3.27 7.48
C ILE A 771 -1.87 3.51 8.41
N PRO A 772 -1.74 2.84 9.57
CA PRO A 772 -0.54 2.95 10.41
C PRO A 772 0.76 2.65 9.68
N SER A 773 0.74 1.70 8.73
CA SER A 773 1.94 1.36 7.98
C SER A 773 2.35 2.44 6.99
N GLN A 774 1.39 3.03 6.28
CA GLN A 774 1.62 4.19 5.41
C GLN A 774 2.24 5.35 6.21
N ILE A 775 1.62 5.71 7.34
CA ILE A 775 2.09 6.81 8.20
C ILE A 775 3.51 6.52 8.70
N SER A 776 3.75 5.30 9.20
CA SER A 776 5.07 4.89 9.66
C SER A 776 6.13 4.95 8.55
N THR A 777 5.77 4.60 7.32
CA THR A 777 6.68 4.59 6.19
C THR A 777 7.05 6.01 5.76
N VAL A 778 6.09 6.91 5.64
CA VAL A 778 6.34 8.33 5.34
C VAL A 778 7.25 8.96 6.40
N LEU A 779 6.97 8.72 7.69
CA LEU A 779 7.82 9.23 8.77
C LEU A 779 9.24 8.64 8.75
N LYS A 780 9.40 7.39 8.31
CA LYS A 780 10.73 6.79 8.15
C LYS A 780 11.53 7.42 7.01
N PHE A 781 10.88 7.80 5.91
CA PHE A 781 11.52 8.59 4.85
C PHE A 781 11.94 9.96 5.35
N ARG A 782 11.01 10.72 5.96
CA ARG A 782 11.28 12.07 6.48
C ARG A 782 12.33 12.11 7.59
N SER A 783 12.49 11.02 8.35
CA SER A 783 13.51 10.92 9.41
C SER A 783 14.84 10.33 8.95
N GLY A 784 14.98 9.98 7.67
CA GLY A 784 16.18 9.34 7.12
C GLY A 784 16.42 7.92 7.63
N VAL A 785 15.42 7.27 8.24
CA VAL A 785 15.50 5.84 8.62
C VAL A 785 15.47 4.97 7.36
N ILE A 786 14.66 5.37 6.37
CA ILE A 786 14.83 4.92 5.00
C ILE A 786 15.56 6.06 4.29
N GLY A 787 16.72 5.76 3.71
CA GLY A 787 17.54 6.76 3.04
C GLY A 787 16.84 7.38 1.83
N SER A 788 17.23 8.62 1.52
CA SER A 788 16.70 9.42 0.41
C SER A 788 17.82 9.85 -0.55
N LEU A 789 18.41 11.02 -0.34
CA LEU A 789 19.37 11.68 -1.25
C LEU A 789 20.56 10.79 -1.66
N HIS A 790 21.08 9.97 -0.74
CA HIS A 790 22.23 9.10 -0.99
C HIS A 790 21.85 7.61 -1.15
N ASP A 791 20.56 7.26 -1.11
CA ASP A 791 20.10 5.88 -1.26
C ASP A 791 19.81 5.55 -2.73
N LYS A 792 20.60 4.66 -3.33
CA LYS A 792 20.38 4.16 -4.70
C LYS A 792 18.99 3.54 -4.89
N TYR A 793 18.39 2.98 -3.84
CA TYR A 793 17.03 2.45 -3.93
C TYR A 793 15.97 3.56 -4.04
N PHE A 794 16.27 4.78 -3.58
CA PHE A 794 15.37 5.92 -3.70
C PHE A 794 15.16 6.33 -5.16
N GLU A 795 16.24 6.36 -5.95
CA GLU A 795 16.21 6.61 -7.39
C GLU A 795 15.33 5.57 -8.12
N ILE A 796 15.54 4.28 -7.84
CA ILE A 796 14.72 3.19 -8.41
C ILE A 796 13.23 3.35 -8.02
N ARG A 797 12.95 3.87 -6.82
CA ARG A 797 11.56 4.13 -6.36
C ARG A 797 10.96 5.40 -6.96
N ARG A 798 11.71 6.28 -7.63
CA ARG A 798 11.15 7.44 -8.35
C ARG A 798 10.79 7.09 -9.79
N LEU A 799 11.40 6.05 -10.35
CA LEU A 799 11.08 5.53 -11.68
C LEU A 799 9.75 4.78 -11.70
N GLY A 800 9.06 4.80 -12.86
CA GLY A 800 7.91 3.93 -13.10
C GLY A 800 6.61 4.33 -12.39
N MET A 801 6.39 5.63 -12.17
CA MET A 801 5.22 6.19 -11.47
C MET A 801 3.86 5.73 -12.02
N LEU A 802 3.78 5.35 -13.31
CA LEU A 802 2.58 4.77 -13.91
C LEU A 802 2.12 3.47 -13.22
N ASN A 803 3.05 2.72 -12.61
CA ASN A 803 2.73 1.48 -11.90
C ASN A 803 1.86 1.73 -10.66
N THR A 804 1.85 2.94 -10.09
CA THR A 804 0.96 3.30 -8.96
C THR A 804 -0.52 3.11 -9.28
N SER A 805 -0.90 3.08 -10.56
CA SER A 805 -2.25 2.74 -11.00
C SER A 805 -2.69 1.31 -10.61
N PHE A 806 -1.75 0.39 -10.43
CA PHE A 806 -2.05 -0.99 -10.01
C PHE A 806 -2.47 -1.10 -8.54
N LEU A 807 -2.15 -0.12 -7.68
CA LEU A 807 -2.33 -0.26 -6.23
C LEU A 807 -3.77 -0.52 -5.81
N LEU A 808 -4.73 0.22 -6.38
CA LEU A 808 -6.14 0.07 -6.01
C LEU A 808 -6.66 -1.34 -6.35
N GLY A 809 -6.34 -1.83 -7.54
CA GLY A 809 -6.67 -3.19 -7.97
C GLY A 809 -5.95 -4.23 -7.12
N ALA A 810 -4.66 -4.05 -6.88
CA ALA A 810 -3.85 -4.93 -6.05
C ALA A 810 -4.41 -5.02 -4.63
N MET A 811 -4.75 -3.92 -3.96
CA MET A 811 -5.34 -3.91 -2.61
C MET A 811 -6.66 -4.69 -2.55
N SER A 812 -7.49 -4.56 -3.58
CA SER A 812 -8.81 -5.19 -3.64
C SER A 812 -8.69 -6.69 -3.91
N TRP A 813 -7.99 -7.07 -4.97
CA TRP A 813 -7.84 -8.47 -5.38
C TRP A 813 -6.97 -9.28 -4.42
N SER A 814 -5.93 -8.69 -3.85
CA SER A 814 -5.11 -9.36 -2.83
C SER A 814 -5.90 -9.61 -1.55
N ALA A 815 -6.79 -8.70 -1.16
CA ALA A 815 -7.69 -8.91 -0.02
C ALA A 815 -8.69 -10.04 -0.31
N ILE A 816 -9.29 -10.08 -1.51
CA ILE A 816 -10.17 -11.19 -1.93
C ILE A 816 -9.41 -12.52 -1.91
N ALA A 817 -8.22 -12.57 -2.50
CA ALA A 817 -7.40 -13.78 -2.54
C ALA A 817 -7.00 -14.25 -1.15
N MET A 818 -6.57 -13.33 -0.28
CA MET A 818 -6.25 -13.61 1.12
C MET A 818 -7.47 -14.14 1.88
N ILE A 819 -8.60 -13.43 1.81
CA ILE A 819 -9.86 -13.82 2.45
C ILE A 819 -10.28 -15.23 2.02
N ASN A 820 -10.25 -15.51 0.73
CA ASN A 820 -10.59 -16.84 0.20
C ASN A 820 -9.60 -17.91 0.66
N ALA A 821 -8.30 -17.65 0.63
CA ALA A 821 -7.30 -18.61 1.08
C ALA A 821 -7.43 -18.93 2.58
N VAL A 822 -7.61 -17.91 3.42
CA VAL A 822 -7.83 -18.09 4.87
C VAL A 822 -9.16 -18.79 5.14
N PHE A 823 -10.23 -18.42 4.41
CA PHE A 823 -11.53 -19.10 4.49
C PHE A 823 -11.39 -20.59 4.22
N ASN A 824 -10.76 -20.96 3.09
CA ASN A 824 -10.56 -22.35 2.71
C ASN A 824 -9.73 -23.10 3.75
N ILE A 825 -8.60 -22.54 4.20
CA ILE A 825 -7.76 -23.18 5.22
C ILE A 825 -8.54 -23.37 6.54
N GLY A 826 -9.23 -22.33 7.00
CA GLY A 826 -10.02 -22.37 8.22
C GLY A 826 -11.17 -23.39 8.13
N TRP A 827 -11.87 -23.40 6.99
CA TRP A 827 -12.94 -24.35 6.70
C TRP A 827 -12.42 -25.79 6.63
N PHE A 828 -11.39 -26.08 5.84
CA PHE A 828 -10.83 -27.43 5.71
C PHE A 828 -10.32 -27.97 7.06
N LEU A 829 -9.53 -27.19 7.80
CA LEU A 829 -9.03 -27.62 9.11
C LEU A 829 -10.17 -27.89 10.08
N SER A 830 -11.18 -27.04 10.10
CA SER A 830 -12.33 -27.21 10.99
C SER A 830 -13.21 -28.38 10.56
N PHE A 831 -13.39 -28.58 9.26
CA PHE A 831 -14.13 -29.71 8.72
C PHE A 831 -13.50 -31.03 9.16
N PHE A 832 -12.18 -31.19 9.01
CA PHE A 832 -11.48 -32.38 9.48
C PHE A 832 -11.68 -32.60 10.99
N ILE A 833 -11.66 -31.53 11.80
CA ILE A 833 -11.84 -31.61 13.26
C ILE A 833 -13.26 -32.02 13.65
N TYR A 834 -14.27 -31.45 12.99
CA TYR A 834 -15.68 -31.70 13.31
C TYR A 834 -16.19 -33.01 12.73
N TYR A 835 -15.73 -33.38 11.54
CA TYR A 835 -16.16 -34.59 10.85
C TYR A 835 -15.77 -35.84 11.65
N HIS A 836 -16.78 -36.60 12.05
CA HIS A 836 -16.66 -37.72 12.97
C HIS A 836 -15.76 -38.84 12.45
N VAL A 837 -15.73 -39.10 11.14
CA VAL A 837 -14.84 -40.11 10.52
C VAL A 837 -13.37 -39.72 10.64
N THR A 838 -13.04 -38.44 10.46
CA THR A 838 -11.64 -37.97 10.53
C THR A 838 -11.18 -37.69 11.96
N ARG A 839 -12.11 -37.45 12.88
CA ARG A 839 -11.86 -37.22 14.30
C ARG A 839 -10.96 -38.27 14.98
N PRO A 840 -11.11 -39.61 14.82
CA PRO A 840 -10.19 -40.58 15.40
C PRO A 840 -8.76 -40.42 14.89
N TYR A 841 -8.56 -40.21 13.58
CA TYR A 841 -7.23 -39.97 13.01
C TYR A 841 -6.59 -38.69 13.54
N ILE A 842 -7.38 -37.64 13.74
CA ILE A 842 -6.90 -36.39 14.35
C ILE A 842 -6.50 -36.58 15.80
N LYS A 843 -7.26 -37.37 16.58
CA LYS A 843 -6.87 -37.71 17.97
C LYS A 843 -5.54 -38.44 18.00
N ILE A 844 -5.31 -39.38 17.07
CA ILE A 844 -4.02 -40.08 16.92
C ILE A 844 -2.92 -39.07 16.56
N GLY A 845 -3.13 -38.24 15.54
CA GLY A 845 -2.17 -37.21 15.13
C GLY A 845 -1.83 -36.22 16.25
N LEU A 846 -2.83 -35.77 17.02
CA LEU A 846 -2.66 -34.90 18.17
C LEU A 846 -1.85 -35.59 19.28
N SER A 847 -2.07 -36.89 19.53
CA SER A 847 -1.29 -37.64 20.50
C SER A 847 0.19 -37.75 20.09
N ILE A 848 0.47 -37.95 18.81
CA ILE A 848 1.83 -37.95 18.24
C ILE A 848 2.46 -36.56 18.41
N LEU A 849 1.72 -35.50 18.09
CA LEU A 849 2.18 -34.11 18.24
C LEU A 849 2.52 -33.78 19.69
N ILE A 850 1.67 -34.17 20.66
CA ILE A 850 1.94 -34.01 22.09
C ILE A 850 3.19 -34.79 22.49
N GLY A 851 3.33 -36.04 22.05
CA GLY A 851 4.53 -36.85 22.28
C GLY A 851 5.81 -36.20 21.75
N LEU A 852 5.76 -35.62 20.54
CA LEU A 852 6.87 -34.87 19.94
C LEU A 852 7.19 -33.60 20.74
N LEU A 853 6.19 -32.84 21.18
CA LEU A 853 6.39 -31.64 22.00
C LEU A 853 7.03 -31.97 23.35
N VAL A 854 6.54 -33.01 24.03
CA VAL A 854 7.14 -33.49 25.29
C VAL A 854 8.59 -33.93 25.07
N THR A 855 8.87 -34.65 23.97
CA THR A 855 10.23 -35.07 23.61
C THR A 855 11.15 -33.87 23.34
N MET A 856 10.64 -32.83 22.66
CA MET A 856 11.37 -31.59 22.40
C MET A 856 11.70 -30.82 23.68
N ILE A 857 10.75 -30.74 24.62
CA ILE A 857 10.95 -30.11 25.93
C ILE A 857 11.97 -30.89 26.75
N LEU A 858 11.83 -32.22 26.83
CA LEU A 858 12.76 -33.09 27.56
C LEU A 858 14.18 -32.98 26.97
N LYS A 859 14.29 -33.01 25.64
CA LYS A 859 15.55 -32.77 24.94
C LYS A 859 16.16 -31.42 25.32
N ALA A 860 15.39 -30.33 25.32
CA ALA A 860 15.88 -29.01 25.67
C ALA A 860 16.40 -28.97 27.13
N ILE A 861 15.72 -29.64 28.05
CA ILE A 861 16.16 -29.78 29.45
C ILE A 861 17.46 -30.58 29.54
N VAL A 862 17.53 -31.76 28.91
CA VAL A 862 18.73 -32.60 28.90
C VAL A 862 19.90 -31.88 28.23
N ALA A 863 19.67 -31.20 27.11
CA ALA A 863 20.69 -30.40 26.42
C ALA A 863 21.20 -29.27 27.33
N LYS A 864 20.31 -28.56 28.04
CA LYS A 864 20.71 -27.51 28.98
C LYS A 864 21.54 -28.07 30.15
N MET A 865 21.15 -29.23 30.69
CA MET A 865 21.90 -29.91 31.76
C MET A 865 23.28 -30.37 31.28
N LEU A 866 23.33 -31.10 30.16
CA LEU A 866 24.59 -31.63 29.58
C LEU A 866 25.49 -30.50 29.07
N ASN A 867 24.94 -29.40 28.55
CA ASN A 867 25.75 -28.25 28.14
C ASN A 867 26.42 -27.59 29.35
N ARG A 868 25.71 -27.44 30.47
CA ARG A 868 26.27 -26.87 31.70
C ARG A 868 27.39 -27.73 32.29
N THR A 869 27.27 -29.05 32.17
CA THR A 869 28.28 -30.00 32.67
C THR A 869 29.47 -30.14 31.73
N ASN A 870 29.23 -30.22 30.42
CA ASN A 870 30.24 -30.60 29.43
C ASN A 870 30.97 -29.40 28.83
N PHE A 871 30.40 -28.19 28.92
CA PHE A 871 30.95 -26.98 28.33
C PHE A 871 31.12 -25.86 29.37
N ALA A 872 32.11 -25.00 29.11
CA ALA A 872 32.36 -23.72 29.79
C ALA A 872 32.29 -22.62 28.71
N GLY A 873 31.09 -22.20 28.35
CA GLY A 873 30.88 -21.36 27.17
C GLY A 873 31.25 -22.12 25.90
N PHE A 874 32.22 -21.62 25.13
CA PHE A 874 32.69 -22.23 23.89
C PHE A 874 33.69 -23.39 24.09
N TYR A 875 34.21 -23.61 25.29
CA TYR A 875 35.24 -24.62 25.54
C TYR A 875 34.65 -25.91 26.16
N ARG A 876 35.13 -27.07 25.69
CA ARG A 876 34.77 -28.39 26.22
C ARG A 876 35.50 -28.65 27.54
N LYS A 877 34.77 -28.91 28.62
CA LYS A 877 35.33 -29.38 29.91
C LYS A 877 35.74 -30.85 29.83
N TYR A 878 34.92 -31.67 29.17
CA TYR A 878 35.13 -33.11 29.01
C TYR A 878 34.98 -33.52 27.53
N PRO A 879 36.08 -33.60 26.76
CA PRO A 879 36.03 -33.79 25.31
C PRO A 879 35.30 -35.07 24.87
N LEU A 880 35.53 -36.19 25.56
CA LEU A 880 34.88 -37.47 25.25
C LEU A 880 33.35 -37.39 25.43
N LEU A 881 32.90 -36.91 26.58
CA LEU A 881 31.47 -36.81 26.90
C LEU A 881 30.77 -35.77 26.02
N ALA A 882 31.45 -34.67 25.71
CA ALA A 882 30.96 -33.67 24.76
C ALA A 882 30.79 -34.25 23.35
N ASN A 883 31.74 -35.06 22.86
CA ASN A 883 31.64 -35.70 21.56
C ASN A 883 30.49 -36.73 21.49
N ILE A 884 30.34 -37.57 22.53
CA ILE A 884 29.24 -38.53 22.61
C ILE A 884 27.90 -37.79 22.65
N THR A 885 27.80 -36.75 23.48
CA THR A 885 26.59 -35.94 23.61
C THR A 885 26.23 -35.24 22.29
N SER A 886 27.23 -34.70 21.57
CA SER A 886 27.02 -34.09 20.24
C SER A 886 26.50 -35.11 19.25
N LEU A 887 27.14 -36.29 19.15
CA LEU A 887 26.72 -37.37 18.26
C LEU A 887 25.29 -37.84 18.57
N CYS A 888 24.95 -38.02 19.84
CA CYS A 888 23.59 -38.38 20.26
C CYS A 888 22.57 -37.30 19.84
N PHE A 889 22.89 -36.02 20.03
CA PHE A 889 22.00 -34.94 19.59
C PHE A 889 21.92 -34.83 18.08
N GLU A 890 22.99 -35.07 17.33
CA GLU A 890 23.00 -35.10 15.87
C GLU A 890 22.06 -36.20 15.34
N CYS A 891 22.11 -37.42 15.89
CA CYS A 891 21.17 -38.49 15.53
C CYS A 891 19.72 -38.12 15.84
N ILE A 892 19.46 -37.52 17.01
CA ILE A 892 18.12 -37.03 17.38
C ILE A 892 17.67 -35.89 16.44
N HIS A 893 18.57 -34.99 16.07
CA HIS A 893 18.28 -33.91 15.13
C HIS A 893 17.93 -34.45 13.76
N LEU A 894 18.66 -35.44 13.23
CA LEU A 894 18.38 -36.03 11.93
C LEU A 894 16.95 -36.55 11.82
N ALA A 895 16.44 -37.21 12.88
CA ALA A 895 15.05 -37.66 12.94
C ALA A 895 14.03 -36.51 13.04
N LEU A 896 14.35 -35.43 13.77
CA LEU A 896 13.44 -34.31 14.00
C LEU A 896 13.46 -33.25 12.87
N MET A 897 14.53 -33.18 12.08
CA MET A 897 14.74 -32.13 11.08
C MET A 897 13.67 -32.16 9.97
N SER A 898 13.16 -33.33 9.59
CA SER A 898 12.04 -33.45 8.63
C SER A 898 10.80 -32.71 9.13
N GLY A 899 10.44 -32.90 10.41
CA GLY A 899 9.33 -32.19 11.06
C GLY A 899 9.56 -30.69 11.19
N PHE A 900 10.79 -30.26 11.49
CA PHE A 900 11.14 -28.83 11.52
C PHE A 900 11.04 -28.16 10.15
N ILE A 901 11.50 -28.83 9.09
CA ILE A 901 11.40 -28.33 7.72
C ILE A 901 9.92 -28.22 7.31
N LEU A 902 9.12 -29.26 7.58
CA LEU A 902 7.68 -29.22 7.30
C LEU A 902 6.99 -28.08 8.05
N LEU A 903 7.26 -27.92 9.36
CA LEU A 903 6.69 -26.84 10.17
C LEU A 903 7.15 -25.46 9.67
N ARG A 904 8.40 -25.33 9.22
CA ARG A 904 8.91 -24.10 8.60
C ARG A 904 8.17 -23.79 7.30
N THR A 905 7.96 -24.78 6.43
CA THR A 905 7.20 -24.62 5.19
C THR A 905 5.77 -24.19 5.47
N LEU A 906 5.08 -24.84 6.40
CA LEU A 906 3.71 -24.48 6.80
C LEU A 906 3.64 -23.04 7.36
N LYS A 907 4.60 -22.65 8.21
CA LYS A 907 4.70 -21.28 8.72
C LYS A 907 4.91 -20.26 7.60
N LEU A 908 5.78 -20.56 6.62
CA LEU A 908 6.00 -19.67 5.48
C LEU A 908 4.75 -19.53 4.61
N VAL A 909 4.09 -20.64 4.27
CA VAL A 909 2.83 -20.61 3.51
C VAL A 909 1.77 -19.80 4.25
N PHE A 910 1.63 -20.00 5.56
CA PHE A 910 0.67 -19.25 6.37
C PHE A 910 0.99 -17.75 6.44
N VAL A 911 2.27 -17.38 6.61
CA VAL A 911 2.72 -15.98 6.59
C VAL A 911 2.51 -15.35 5.23
N ILE A 912 2.76 -16.06 4.13
CA ILE A 912 2.51 -15.60 2.76
C ILE A 912 1.02 -15.32 2.59
N ILE A 913 0.15 -16.25 2.99
CA ILE A 913 -1.31 -16.09 2.87
C ILE A 913 -1.80 -14.90 3.69
N LEU A 914 -1.40 -14.79 4.97
CA LEU A 914 -1.85 -13.68 5.83
C LEU A 914 -1.32 -12.30 5.40
N ASN A 915 -0.17 -12.23 4.74
CA ASN A 915 0.39 -10.97 4.24
C ASN A 915 0.11 -10.76 2.75
N LEU A 916 -0.64 -11.63 2.08
CA LEU A 916 -0.95 -11.48 0.65
C LEU A 916 -1.69 -10.16 0.39
N GLY A 917 -2.59 -9.78 1.30
CA GLY A 917 -3.35 -8.53 1.25
C GLY A 917 -2.56 -7.26 1.60
N ARG A 918 -1.27 -7.38 1.95
CA ARG A 918 -0.43 -6.26 2.37
C ARG A 918 0.48 -5.81 1.24
N LEU A 919 0.47 -4.50 0.99
CA LEU A 919 1.33 -3.89 -0.01
C LEU A 919 2.55 -3.21 0.61
N ASP A 920 2.56 -2.97 1.92
CA ASP A 920 3.61 -2.20 2.59
C ASP A 920 4.88 -2.99 2.89
N ARG A 921 4.84 -4.32 2.78
CA ARG A 921 5.97 -5.19 3.08
C ARG A 921 6.19 -6.19 1.96
N PRO A 922 7.45 -6.41 1.57
CA PRO A 922 7.76 -7.51 0.69
C PRO A 922 7.47 -8.83 1.40
N VAL A 923 6.85 -9.75 0.67
CA VAL A 923 6.63 -11.14 1.07
C VAL A 923 7.96 -11.90 1.02
N LEU A 924 8.83 -11.52 0.08
CA LEU A 924 10.17 -12.07 -0.08
C LEU A 924 11.20 -11.29 0.72
N ALA A 925 12.25 -11.96 1.18
CA ALA A 925 13.39 -11.29 1.81
C ALA A 925 14.13 -10.42 0.77
N GLN A 926 14.81 -9.37 1.22
CA GLN A 926 15.57 -8.49 0.34
C GLN A 926 16.62 -9.29 -0.46
N GLY A 927 16.67 -9.08 -1.78
CA GLY A 927 17.52 -9.82 -2.71
C GLY A 927 16.96 -11.17 -3.19
N VAL A 928 15.86 -11.67 -2.60
CA VAL A 928 15.18 -12.89 -3.07
C VAL A 928 14.12 -12.55 -4.10
N GLY A 929 14.13 -13.23 -5.25
CA GLY A 929 13.17 -13.00 -6.34
C GLY A 929 13.58 -11.88 -7.30
N GLU A 930 14.81 -11.38 -7.21
CA GLU A 930 15.42 -10.48 -8.18
C GLU A 930 16.18 -11.30 -9.23
N PHE A 931 15.53 -11.62 -10.35
CA PHE A 931 16.12 -12.32 -11.49
C PHE A 931 16.40 -11.33 -12.63
N GLY A 932 17.52 -10.62 -12.55
CA GLY A 932 17.87 -9.58 -13.51
C GLY A 932 16.90 -8.39 -13.41
N CYS A 933 16.17 -8.09 -14.49
CA CYS A 933 15.14 -7.05 -14.49
C CYS A 933 13.80 -7.51 -13.88
N LEU A 934 13.61 -8.81 -13.68
CA LEU A 934 12.37 -9.35 -13.13
C LEU A 934 12.44 -9.37 -11.60
N ARG A 935 11.59 -8.56 -10.95
CA ARG A 935 11.32 -8.64 -9.51
C ARG A 935 10.00 -9.36 -9.29
N LEU A 936 10.03 -10.52 -8.65
CA LEU A 936 8.82 -11.32 -8.41
C LEU A 936 7.81 -10.63 -7.49
N ASP A 937 8.28 -9.81 -6.55
CA ASP A 937 7.44 -9.04 -5.63
C ASP A 937 7.74 -7.54 -5.76
N ASN A 938 7.04 -6.86 -6.66
CA ASN A 938 7.24 -5.44 -6.94
C ASN A 938 6.18 -4.54 -6.26
N LEU A 939 5.12 -5.10 -5.68
CA LEU A 939 4.03 -4.33 -5.08
C LEU A 939 4.48 -3.36 -3.97
N PRO A 940 5.44 -3.73 -3.09
CA PRO A 940 5.96 -2.79 -2.09
C PRO A 940 6.70 -1.60 -2.68
N ASN A 941 7.42 -1.79 -3.80
CA ASN A 941 8.07 -0.67 -4.48
C ASN A 941 7.02 0.25 -5.11
N ILE A 942 5.96 -0.30 -5.68
CA ILE A 942 4.84 0.47 -6.22
C ILE A 942 4.12 1.24 -5.11
N PHE A 943 3.97 0.64 -3.93
CA PHE A 943 3.44 1.31 -2.75
C PHE A 943 4.33 2.48 -2.33
N PHE A 944 5.65 2.30 -2.26
CA PHE A 944 6.58 3.39 -1.97
C PHE A 944 6.55 4.48 -3.05
N GLN A 945 6.47 4.13 -4.33
CA GLN A 945 6.31 5.08 -5.45
C GLN A 945 5.11 6.00 -5.22
N ASP A 946 3.95 5.47 -4.82
CA ASP A 946 2.73 6.27 -4.56
C ASP A 946 2.92 7.20 -3.35
N LEU A 947 3.60 6.74 -2.30
CA LEU A 947 3.92 7.58 -1.15
C LEU A 947 4.87 8.72 -1.51
N LEU A 948 5.91 8.44 -2.29
CA LEU A 948 6.86 9.44 -2.76
C LEU A 948 6.20 10.43 -3.73
N ALA A 949 5.33 9.96 -4.63
CA ALA A 949 4.54 10.82 -5.51
C ALA A 949 3.75 11.84 -4.71
N LEU A 950 3.04 11.36 -3.69
CA LEU A 950 2.19 12.19 -2.88
C LEU A 950 3.02 13.22 -2.09
N ASP A 951 4.09 12.78 -1.43
CA ASP A 951 4.88 13.68 -0.61
C ASP A 951 5.63 14.71 -1.47
N ALA A 952 6.07 14.34 -2.68
CA ALA A 952 6.62 15.30 -3.64
C ALA A 952 5.66 16.46 -3.99
N HIS A 953 4.35 16.24 -3.90
CA HIS A 953 3.35 17.28 -4.17
C HIS A 953 2.80 17.95 -2.91
N ARG A 954 2.81 17.26 -1.76
CA ARG A 954 2.07 17.65 -0.55
C ARG A 954 2.94 17.78 0.71
N HIS A 955 4.26 17.67 0.59
CA HIS A 955 5.14 17.90 1.73
C HIS A 955 5.03 19.36 2.20
N PRO A 956 4.96 19.64 3.52
CA PRO A 956 4.78 20.99 4.04
C PRO A 956 5.84 22.00 3.59
N TYR A 957 7.11 21.60 3.57
CA TYR A 957 8.18 22.46 3.05
C TYR A 957 8.04 22.71 1.54
N ILE A 958 7.65 21.70 0.74
CA ILE A 958 7.49 21.85 -0.71
C ILE A 958 6.30 22.76 -1.05
N GLU A 959 5.16 22.60 -0.38
CA GLU A 959 3.99 23.47 -0.58
C GLU A 959 4.29 24.93 -0.19
N ARG A 960 5.03 25.14 0.91
CA ARG A 960 5.47 26.48 1.32
C ARG A 960 6.46 27.09 0.33
N PHE A 961 7.41 26.29 -0.16
CA PHE A 961 8.33 26.70 -1.23
C PHE A 961 7.55 27.08 -2.49
N GLY A 962 6.59 26.25 -2.92
CA GLY A 962 5.68 26.54 -4.03
C GLY A 962 4.90 27.83 -3.86
N MET A 963 4.37 28.10 -2.66
CA MET A 963 3.71 29.38 -2.37
C MET A 963 4.64 30.57 -2.59
N ILE A 964 5.89 30.49 -2.15
CA ILE A 964 6.87 31.59 -2.30
C ILE A 964 7.25 31.77 -3.77
N LEU A 965 7.40 30.69 -4.54
CA LEU A 965 7.59 30.76 -5.99
C LEU A 965 6.40 31.42 -6.69
N LEU A 966 5.17 31.08 -6.31
CA LEU A 966 3.96 31.72 -6.84
C LEU A 966 3.91 33.21 -6.50
N MET A 967 4.29 33.60 -5.27
CA MET A 967 4.42 34.99 -4.87
C MET A 967 5.46 35.73 -5.72
N LYS A 968 6.60 35.08 -5.97
CA LYS A 968 7.66 35.63 -6.83
C LYS A 968 7.19 35.83 -8.26
N LEU A 969 6.45 34.87 -8.82
CA LEU A 969 5.82 35.01 -10.14
C LEU A 969 4.84 36.18 -10.20
N LYS A 970 4.00 36.34 -9.17
CA LYS A 970 2.99 37.41 -9.13
C LYS A 970 3.60 38.80 -9.00
N PHE A 971 4.57 38.96 -8.11
CA PHE A 971 5.13 40.27 -7.75
C PHE A 971 6.46 40.60 -8.42
N LYS A 972 7.08 39.65 -9.12
CA LYS A 972 8.35 39.78 -9.84
C LYS A 972 9.44 40.38 -8.94
N GLN A 973 10.03 41.49 -9.33
CA GLN A 973 11.09 42.20 -8.61
C GLN A 973 10.61 42.89 -7.31
N ASN A 974 9.30 42.93 -7.01
CA ASN A 974 8.79 43.56 -5.79
C ASN A 974 8.70 42.61 -4.60
N PHE A 975 9.04 41.34 -4.78
CA PHE A 975 9.00 40.34 -3.72
C PHE A 975 10.27 39.51 -3.73
N ALA A 976 10.87 39.29 -2.55
CA ALA A 976 12.06 38.49 -2.36
C ALA A 976 13.17 38.84 -3.37
N ARG A 977 13.77 40.02 -3.19
CA ARG A 977 14.83 40.55 -4.06
C ARG A 977 16.18 39.94 -3.68
N LYS A 978 17.15 39.99 -4.61
CA LYS A 978 18.50 39.44 -4.43
C LYS A 978 19.13 39.91 -3.11
N GLU A 979 19.08 41.21 -2.83
CA GLU A 979 19.66 41.81 -1.62
C GLU A 979 19.02 41.29 -0.32
N GLY A 980 17.70 41.11 -0.29
CA GLY A 980 17.00 40.55 0.88
C GLY A 980 17.26 39.05 1.03
N SER A 981 17.38 38.32 -0.09
CA SER A 981 17.66 36.89 -0.10
C SER A 981 19.05 36.59 0.47
N ILE A 982 20.04 37.42 0.17
CA ILE A 982 21.40 37.29 0.73
C ILE A 982 21.43 37.63 2.22
N TRP A 983 20.67 38.63 2.68
CA TRP A 983 20.50 38.86 4.13
C TRP A 983 19.91 37.63 4.84
N ARG A 984 18.92 36.96 4.22
CA ARG A 984 18.32 35.73 4.74
C ARG A 984 19.30 34.56 4.70
N LEU A 985 20.14 34.46 3.67
CA LEU A 985 21.18 33.45 3.56
C LEU A 985 22.23 33.61 4.67
N LEU A 986 22.72 34.83 4.92
CA LEU A 986 23.60 35.14 6.04
C LEU A 986 22.97 34.79 7.39
N PHE A 987 21.67 35.10 7.57
CA PHE A 987 20.93 34.71 8.77
C PHE A 987 20.92 33.18 8.95
N VAL A 988 20.68 32.41 7.89
CA VAL A 988 20.69 30.94 7.94
C VAL A 988 22.10 30.40 8.19
N PHE A 989 23.15 30.95 7.57
CA PHE A 989 24.52 30.50 7.82
C PHE A 989 24.95 30.69 9.27
N ALA A 990 24.66 31.86 9.84
CA ALA A 990 24.96 32.14 11.24
C ALA A 990 24.13 31.26 12.19
N LEU A 991 22.85 31.06 11.88
CA LEU A 991 21.95 30.26 12.71
C LEU A 991 22.20 28.74 12.57
N MET A 992 22.60 28.25 11.40
CA MET A 992 22.71 26.82 11.07
C MET A 992 24.08 26.48 10.46
N PRO A 993 25.20 26.63 11.21
CA PRO A 993 26.55 26.38 10.68
C PRO A 993 26.76 24.92 10.24
N HIS A 994 25.95 23.98 10.74
CA HIS A 994 25.98 22.58 10.31
C HIS A 994 25.46 22.38 8.88
N LEU A 995 24.50 23.20 8.41
CA LEU A 995 24.04 23.19 7.01
C LEU A 995 25.09 23.81 6.09
N ARG A 996 25.78 24.87 6.54
CA ARG A 996 26.94 25.44 5.81
C ARG A 996 28.04 24.39 5.62
N LYS A 997 28.37 23.65 6.68
CA LYS A 997 29.34 22.55 6.59
C LYS A 997 28.86 21.45 5.63
N PHE A 998 27.56 21.18 5.58
CA PHE A 998 26.99 20.25 4.61
C PHE A 998 27.24 20.74 3.17
N ARG A 999 26.92 22.01 2.84
CA ARG A 999 27.20 22.67 1.55
C ARG A 999 28.69 22.57 1.16
N ILE A 1000 29.60 22.83 2.09
CA ILE A 1000 31.05 22.74 1.84
C ILE A 1000 31.47 21.28 1.60
N SER A 1001 30.94 20.33 2.38
CA SER A 1001 31.30 18.92 2.27
C SER A 1001 30.80 18.28 0.98
N THR A 1002 29.66 18.75 0.45
CA THR A 1002 29.14 18.26 -0.83
C THR A 1002 29.95 18.83 -1.99
N ARG A 1003 30.19 20.15 -2.02
CA ARG A 1003 31.07 20.80 -3.03
C ARG A 1003 32.50 20.25 -3.02
N GLY A 1004 33.02 19.93 -1.83
CA GLY A 1004 34.40 19.46 -1.65
C GLY A 1004 34.68 18.10 -2.32
N ASN A 1005 33.70 17.18 -2.35
CA ASN A 1005 33.92 15.85 -2.96
C ASN A 1005 34.16 15.92 -4.47
N ASP A 1006 33.62 16.93 -5.14
CA ASP A 1006 33.80 17.11 -6.59
C ASP A 1006 35.17 17.72 -6.90
N ALA A 1007 35.69 18.60 -6.03
CA ALA A 1007 37.06 19.12 -6.14
C ALA A 1007 38.13 18.10 -5.69
N MET A 1008 37.79 17.23 -4.73
CA MET A 1008 38.71 16.29 -4.08
C MET A 1008 39.02 15.04 -4.92
N THR A 1009 38.28 14.79 -6.01
CA THR A 1009 38.65 13.74 -6.98
C THR A 1009 39.81 14.14 -7.91
N MET A 1010 40.26 15.40 -7.90
CA MET A 1010 41.39 15.86 -8.72
C MET A 1010 42.68 16.15 -7.96
N THR A 1011 42.70 16.27 -6.62
CA THR A 1011 43.93 16.60 -5.87
C THR A 1011 44.07 15.87 -4.52
N ASP A 1012 44.73 14.72 -4.58
CA ASP A 1012 45.68 14.13 -3.60
C ASP A 1012 45.27 13.59 -2.21
N ALA A 1013 45.92 12.47 -1.91
CA ALA A 1013 45.97 11.64 -0.70
C ALA A 1013 46.41 12.33 0.62
N SER A 1014 46.43 13.66 0.70
CA SER A 1014 46.93 14.41 1.86
C SER A 1014 45.87 14.75 2.90
N GLU A 1015 44.62 15.01 2.50
CA GLU A 1015 43.53 15.27 3.44
C GLU A 1015 42.95 14.00 4.09
N ALA A 1016 43.03 12.86 3.40
CA ALA A 1016 42.75 11.55 4.01
C ALA A 1016 43.68 11.25 5.20
N GLU A 1017 44.91 11.78 5.16
CA GLU A 1017 45.87 11.71 6.26
C GLU A 1017 45.48 12.64 7.43
N LEU A 1018 44.93 13.82 7.14
CA LEU A 1018 44.47 14.78 8.15
C LEU A 1018 43.18 14.30 8.85
N PHE A 1019 42.21 13.78 8.10
CA PHE A 1019 41.02 13.14 8.66
C PHE A 1019 41.38 11.83 9.39
N GLY A 1020 42.35 11.07 8.87
CA GLY A 1020 42.93 9.93 9.58
C GLY A 1020 43.57 10.34 10.92
N LEU A 1021 44.29 11.46 10.97
CA LEU A 1021 44.88 12.02 12.17
C LEU A 1021 43.83 12.52 13.16
N LEU A 1022 42.78 13.22 12.71
CA LEU A 1022 41.66 13.68 13.53
C LEU A 1022 40.88 12.51 14.14
N ASN A 1023 40.59 11.47 13.36
CA ASN A 1023 39.96 10.25 13.88
C ASN A 1023 40.85 9.50 14.86
N THR A 1024 42.17 9.51 14.62
CA THR A 1024 43.16 8.92 15.55
C THR A 1024 43.25 9.73 16.84
N PHE A 1025 43.17 11.05 16.76
CA PHE A 1025 43.13 11.96 17.91
C PHE A 1025 41.85 11.77 18.72
N TYR A 1026 40.70 11.63 18.06
CA TYR A 1026 39.41 11.39 18.68
C TYR A 1026 39.35 10.04 19.40
N ARG A 1027 39.85 8.96 18.76
CA ARG A 1027 39.98 7.64 19.40
C ARG A 1027 40.93 7.68 20.60
N LYS A 1028 42.00 8.49 20.54
CA LYS A 1028 42.95 8.65 21.64
C LYS A 1028 42.34 9.45 22.80
N TYR A 1029 41.56 10.49 22.50
CA TYR A 1029 40.87 11.32 23.49
C TYR A 1029 39.71 10.56 24.16
N SER A 1030 38.94 9.78 23.41
CA SER A 1030 37.89 8.89 23.92
C SER A 1030 38.46 7.82 24.87
N ARG A 1031 39.60 7.20 24.53
CA ARG A 1031 40.31 6.26 25.42
C ARG A 1031 40.90 6.93 26.66
N LEU A 1032 41.33 8.18 26.56
CA LEU A 1032 41.79 8.96 27.72
C LEU A 1032 40.61 9.34 28.64
N SER A 1033 39.48 9.74 28.07
CA SER A 1033 38.25 10.04 28.82
C SER A 1033 37.71 8.81 29.57
N SER A 1034 37.71 7.63 28.93
CA SER A 1034 37.31 6.38 29.60
C SER A 1034 38.31 5.93 30.68
N MET A 1035 39.59 6.27 30.56
CA MET A 1035 40.60 6.03 31.61
C MET A 1035 40.52 7.02 32.78
N VAL A 1036 40.00 8.23 32.57
CA VAL A 1036 39.82 9.22 33.65
C VAL A 1036 38.51 9.01 34.42
N SER A 1037 37.49 8.40 33.80
CA SER A 1037 36.20 8.10 34.47
C SER A 1037 36.24 6.87 35.39
N SER A 1038 37.29 6.04 35.36
CA SER A 1038 37.48 4.92 36.30
C SER A 1038 38.64 5.16 37.26
N LYS A 1039 38.48 6.08 38.22
CA LYS A 1039 39.33 6.10 39.41
C LYS A 1039 38.49 6.23 40.67
N ASN A 1040 38.14 5.06 41.22
CA ASN A 1040 37.97 4.90 42.66
C ASN A 1040 39.39 4.84 43.28
N PRO A 1041 39.70 5.63 44.32
CA PRO A 1041 41.03 5.66 44.90
C PRO A 1041 41.13 4.59 45.99
N GLN A 1042 41.37 3.35 45.62
CA GLN A 1042 41.94 2.33 46.51
C GLN A 1042 42.54 1.21 45.65
N ASP A 1043 43.67 0.70 46.13
CA ASP A 1043 44.50 -0.36 45.57
C ASP A 1043 45.50 0.07 44.49
N GLY A 1044 46.71 0.34 45.00
CA GLY A 1044 47.93 0.34 44.21
C GLY A 1044 48.58 -1.04 44.16
N GLU A 1045 49.61 -1.08 43.32
CA GLU A 1045 50.61 -2.13 43.11
C GLU A 1045 50.33 -3.19 42.02
N GLU A 1046 51.38 -3.38 41.20
CA GLU A 1046 51.56 -4.30 40.08
C GLU A 1046 50.71 -4.10 38.82
N PHE A 1047 51.27 -3.39 37.84
CA PHE A 1047 51.50 -4.00 36.50
C PHE A 1047 52.44 -3.13 35.66
N GLY A 1048 53.75 -3.35 35.84
CA GLY A 1048 54.79 -2.94 34.91
C GLY A 1048 55.37 -4.17 34.22
N LEU A 1049 55.62 -4.06 32.91
CA LEU A 1049 56.24 -5.03 31.99
C LEU A 1049 55.26 -5.93 31.24
N THR A 1050 54.95 -5.57 29.98
CA THR A 1050 55.42 -6.30 28.77
C THR A 1050 54.74 -5.72 27.52
N ILE A 1051 55.29 -4.66 26.95
CA ILE A 1051 55.04 -4.29 25.53
C ILE A 1051 56.39 -4.06 24.86
N ARG A 1052 56.95 -5.11 24.28
CA ARG A 1052 57.99 -5.03 23.25
C ARG A 1052 58.06 -6.36 22.49
N ARG A 1053 57.56 -6.35 21.24
CA ARG A 1053 57.97 -7.15 20.05
C ARG A 1053 56.73 -7.64 19.26
N SER A 1054 56.46 -7.02 18.12
CA SER A 1054 56.65 -7.67 16.80
C SER A 1054 56.16 -6.77 15.65
N LEU A 1055 57.10 -6.04 15.05
CA LEU A 1055 57.03 -5.62 13.65
C LEU A 1055 58.23 -6.28 12.97
N ARG A 1056 57.99 -7.28 12.11
CA ARG A 1056 58.82 -7.58 10.91
C ARG A 1056 58.39 -8.83 10.14
N ARG A 1057 58.27 -8.62 8.82
CA ARG A 1057 58.52 -9.53 7.68
C ARG A 1057 57.45 -10.56 7.31
N ARG A 1058 56.93 -10.45 6.07
CA ARG A 1058 57.52 -11.08 4.87
C ARG A 1058 56.88 -10.60 3.56
N SER A 1059 57.76 -10.20 2.64
CA SER A 1059 57.57 -10.23 1.19
C SER A 1059 58.07 -11.59 0.67
N SER A 1060 57.44 -12.20 -0.34
CA SER A 1060 58.04 -12.42 -1.68
C SER A 1060 57.41 -13.56 -2.54
N ARG A 1061 57.30 -13.25 -3.85
CA ARG A 1061 57.41 -14.07 -5.08
C ARG A 1061 56.23 -14.92 -5.57
N MET A 1062 55.79 -14.62 -6.81
CA MET A 1062 55.99 -15.53 -7.96
C MET A 1062 56.03 -14.76 -9.29
N LYS A 1063 56.84 -15.25 -10.25
CA LYS A 1063 57.20 -14.70 -11.57
C LYS A 1063 57.02 -15.81 -12.61
N CYS A 1064 56.53 -15.50 -13.83
CA CYS A 1064 56.81 -16.09 -15.17
C CYS A 1064 56.02 -15.23 -16.19
N ILE A 1065 56.59 -14.38 -17.05
CA ILE A 1065 57.29 -14.56 -18.35
C ILE A 1065 56.43 -15.24 -19.44
N SER A 1066 55.97 -14.49 -20.46
CA SER A 1066 56.55 -14.42 -21.82
C SER A 1066 55.78 -13.47 -22.79
N ASP A 1067 56.54 -12.73 -23.61
CA ASP A 1067 56.16 -11.82 -24.72
C ASP A 1067 55.43 -12.54 -25.89
N HIS A 1068 54.71 -11.95 -26.86
CA HIS A 1068 54.99 -10.86 -27.84
C HIS A 1068 53.70 -10.51 -28.67
N PRO A 1069 53.70 -9.56 -29.64
CA PRO A 1069 52.55 -8.69 -29.96
C PRO A 1069 51.88 -8.94 -31.33
N SER A 1070 50.68 -8.40 -31.56
CA SER A 1070 50.34 -7.58 -32.75
C SER A 1070 48.84 -7.24 -32.91
N LYS A 1071 48.59 -5.96 -33.15
CA LYS A 1071 47.65 -5.29 -34.09
C LYS A 1071 46.17 -5.71 -34.20
N ALA A 1072 45.35 -4.67 -34.00
CA ALA A 1072 44.20 -4.24 -34.81
C ALA A 1072 42.77 -4.76 -34.49
N SER A 1073 41.99 -3.79 -34.01
CA SER A 1073 40.67 -3.39 -34.52
C SER A 1073 39.39 -4.00 -33.93
N ILE A 1074 38.49 -3.07 -33.64
CA ILE A 1074 37.02 -3.12 -33.62
C ILE A 1074 36.37 -3.53 -32.29
N TYR A 1075 35.52 -2.60 -31.84
CA TYR A 1075 34.69 -2.61 -30.65
C TYR A 1075 33.78 -3.84 -30.59
N ASP A 1076 33.86 -4.60 -29.49
CA ASP A 1076 32.74 -5.35 -28.93
C ASP A 1076 33.02 -5.66 -27.46
N LYS A 1077 32.40 -4.92 -26.54
CA LYS A 1077 32.64 -5.06 -25.09
C LYS A 1077 31.65 -6.06 -24.49
N LYS A 1078 31.99 -7.35 -24.63
CA LYS A 1078 31.44 -8.43 -23.81
C LYS A 1078 32.08 -8.35 -22.42
N ILE A 1079 31.31 -7.97 -21.41
CA ILE A 1079 31.74 -8.03 -20.01
C ILE A 1079 31.43 -9.44 -19.50
N SER A 1080 32.46 -10.27 -19.35
CA SER A 1080 32.43 -11.50 -18.55
C SER A 1080 33.71 -11.58 -17.73
N GLY A 1081 33.58 -11.54 -16.41
CA GLY A 1081 34.68 -11.78 -15.47
C GLY A 1081 34.76 -10.77 -14.33
N VAL A 1082 33.74 -10.71 -13.47
CA VAL A 1082 33.89 -10.14 -12.13
C VAL A 1082 33.92 -11.31 -11.15
N SER A 1083 35.11 -11.63 -10.66
CA SER A 1083 35.32 -12.47 -9.49
C SER A 1083 34.86 -11.69 -8.25
N PHE A 1084 33.76 -12.12 -7.65
CA PHE A 1084 33.27 -11.59 -6.38
C PHE A 1084 34.22 -11.97 -5.25
N LEU A 1085 34.85 -10.95 -4.66
CA LEU A 1085 35.39 -11.01 -3.30
C LEU A 1085 34.21 -11.03 -2.33
N SER A 1086 34.01 -12.17 -1.66
CA SER A 1086 33.09 -12.30 -0.54
C SER A 1086 33.60 -11.45 0.63
N ILE A 1087 32.92 -10.36 0.92
CA ILE A 1087 33.04 -9.65 2.19
C ILE A 1087 32.18 -10.41 3.19
N ASN A 1088 32.81 -11.08 4.15
CA ASN A 1088 32.13 -11.60 5.33
C ASN A 1088 31.86 -10.42 6.27
N GLU A 1089 30.62 -9.93 6.29
CA GLU A 1089 30.07 -9.23 7.44
C GLU A 1089 29.52 -10.28 8.40
N GLU A 1090 30.35 -10.67 9.38
CA GLU A 1090 29.89 -11.32 10.61
C GLU A 1090 29.46 -10.19 11.56
N ASP A 1091 28.15 -9.99 11.72
CA ASP A 1091 27.60 -9.24 12.84
C ASP A 1091 27.23 -10.19 13.98
N ASP A 1092 27.86 -9.93 15.12
CA ASP A 1092 27.59 -10.52 16.42
C ASP A 1092 26.15 -10.24 16.87
N LEU A 1093 25.36 -11.30 17.03
CA LEU A 1093 24.11 -11.25 17.77
C LEU A 1093 23.98 -12.51 18.64
N SER A 1094 24.50 -12.43 19.87
CA SER A 1094 24.12 -13.35 20.93
C SER A 1094 23.83 -12.62 22.25
N LEU A 1095 22.54 -12.62 22.59
CA LEU A 1095 21.95 -12.83 23.92
C LEU A 1095 22.49 -12.01 25.11
N ALA A 1096 21.71 -11.00 25.50
CA ALA A 1096 21.51 -10.63 26.89
C ALA A 1096 20.08 -11.02 27.32
N GLU A 1097 19.91 -12.25 27.82
CA GLU A 1097 18.85 -12.54 28.79
C GLU A 1097 19.41 -12.16 30.17
N SER A 1098 18.96 -11.03 30.72
CA SER A 1098 19.14 -10.75 32.15
C SER A 1098 17.82 -10.94 32.89
N SER A 1099 17.93 -11.73 33.95
CA SER A 1099 16.92 -12.00 34.96
C SER A 1099 16.40 -10.70 35.59
N VAL A 1100 15.09 -10.47 35.46
CA VAL A 1100 14.36 -9.48 36.25
C VAL A 1100 14.33 -9.95 37.71
N HIS A 1101 15.22 -9.40 38.53
CA HIS A 1101 15.04 -9.38 39.97
C HIS A 1101 13.96 -8.36 40.31
N ARG A 1102 12.94 -8.84 41.00
CA ARG A 1102 11.85 -8.06 41.60
C ARG A 1102 12.42 -7.36 42.84
N GLU A 1103 12.72 -6.07 42.73
CA GLU A 1103 12.87 -5.19 43.90
C GLU A 1103 11.56 -4.44 44.12
N GLU A 1104 11.01 -4.61 45.32
CA GLU A 1104 9.89 -3.87 45.87
C GLU A 1104 10.30 -2.41 46.07
N MET A 1105 9.64 -1.49 45.38
CA MET A 1105 9.64 -0.06 45.76
C MET A 1105 8.49 0.16 46.74
N THR A 1106 8.85 0.24 48.02
CA THR A 1106 8.04 0.82 49.09
C THR A 1106 7.98 2.33 48.95
N GLU A 1107 6.75 2.85 49.04
CA GLU A 1107 6.33 4.15 49.59
C GLU A 1107 7.30 5.35 49.49
N ASP A 1108 6.94 6.29 48.62
CA ASP A 1108 6.99 7.72 48.96
C ASP A 1108 5.65 8.35 48.56
N LYS A 1109 4.75 8.40 49.55
CA LYS A 1109 3.65 9.35 49.61
C LYS A 1109 4.21 10.57 50.31
N ASP A 1110 4.27 11.70 49.62
CA ASP A 1110 3.78 12.99 50.11
C ASP A 1110 3.99 14.07 49.04
N ILE A 1111 3.11 15.08 49.08
CA ILE A 1111 3.17 16.36 48.36
C ILE A 1111 2.52 16.37 46.95
N MET A 1112 1.19 16.51 46.92
CA MET A 1112 0.50 17.74 46.46
C MET A 1112 -1.01 17.46 46.26
N ASN A 1113 -1.77 17.81 47.29
CA ASN A 1113 -3.19 18.17 47.17
C ASN A 1113 -3.24 19.70 47.00
N GLU A 1114 -3.61 20.18 45.82
CA GLU A 1114 -4.13 21.52 45.48
C GLU A 1114 -3.99 21.60 43.94
N GLU A 1115 -4.99 21.82 43.08
CA GLU A 1115 -6.31 22.43 43.21
C GLU A 1115 -7.28 21.75 42.23
N LYS A 1116 -8.56 21.68 42.64
CA LYS A 1116 -9.70 21.57 41.73
C LYS A 1116 -10.14 22.98 41.36
N MET A 1117 -10.06 23.34 40.07
CA MET A 1117 -11.05 24.18 39.41
C MET A 1117 -11.11 23.88 37.90
#